data_AF-A0A0F9NBT1-F1
#
_entry.id   AF-A0A0F9NBT1-F1
#
_cell.length_a   1.000
_cell.length_b   1.000
_cell.length_c   1.000
_cell.angle_alpha   90.00
_cell.angle_beta   90.00
_cell.angle_gamma   90.00
#
_symmetry.space_group_name_H-M   'P 1'
#
loop_
_entity.id
_entity.type
_entity.pdbx_description
1 polymer ?
#
loop_
_entity_poly.entity_id
_entity_poly.type
_entity_poly.pdbx_seq_one_letter_code
_entity_poly.pdbx_strand_id
1 'polypeptide(L)'
;MSLRASISAVKKKIRRVAKATKKVAGVKKKSKPKTPEPGSLTTPNPEEPKSGCLWCPLFPFNKDFADYADHYCRDWQKIIEKEGDPHIIHTRGVCERPWKKVKVLFVGEAPGKEEDYKGGPFVGRSGKLIRTVLEETTGLTPEDYAFTNVVRCRPPRNRDPRVTEIRSCGYELIQEIKARKPDLIVVLGNISLEFLTSQTGITTFAGHFLKSTHPDWKDRDVLACFHPAFVLRFDHHFTKFVETIAEVKEYVLGNYTPLPGVGDYHVLTELEDVKKLLKRFQKAKKVTFDTETGSLTPFQDVFPRLLCFSFSDKAGEGYTVPYDHEDSPWCEGGEKAHERGKIAGLLRSFFQNGTIPKVAQNEKFDRQHIRHALGCEPTNVVRDTMLTHLVIDERRGTHGLKTLAFVYSGMGGYERPLEKYCQVHKEANFDKGGSYANVPGKILFEYAAMDADVTYRVDDGLLEEQEYVEHERLQRLATEFLPMLSEVLADLEYVGVQVDKEVVKKLDHEYTAKMADYAKQITKLPAVRQFVANQIKAGKAGKKKGEKFTFNPGSHVQLRKVMFGYYNLTPIEMTDKGFEILVARHQRTNVIRKKSGKSLVKFSETVAAAIEKKEWEHFSTKADVLHEYERQGNDLAPLILKYREYETLYGTFVAPLLDRLDGDGRVHTSYLPHGTVTGRLASRDPNNQNIPPSAKPVYISRFGDQGVILQADYSQIELRIAASWFNSPKMIEAYKKGLDLHLQTAADIDHTTLALFLKLPESERKEKRT
;
A
#
# COMPACT_ATOMS: atom_id res chain seq x y z
N MET A 1 -36.40 7.32 9.37
CA MET A 1 -36.31 7.05 7.92
C MET A 1 -35.27 5.97 7.72
N SER A 2 -35.46 5.01 6.81
CA SER A 2 -34.41 4.02 6.52
C SER A 2 -33.18 4.71 5.94
N LEU A 3 -31.97 4.18 6.20
CA LEU A 3 -30.71 4.75 5.71
C LEU A 3 -30.72 4.96 4.19
N ARG A 4 -31.33 4.03 3.44
CA ARG A 4 -31.58 4.16 1.99
C ARG A 4 -32.43 5.38 1.62
N ALA A 5 -33.46 5.71 2.42
CA ALA A 5 -34.28 6.90 2.22
C ALA A 5 -33.49 8.18 2.52
N SER A 6 -32.63 8.19 3.55
CA SER A 6 -31.73 9.30 3.85
C SER A 6 -30.67 9.50 2.74
N ILE A 7 -30.02 8.43 2.26
CA ILE A 7 -29.08 8.49 1.12
C ILE A 7 -29.76 9.10 -0.12
N SER A 8 -30.98 8.67 -0.43
CA SER A 8 -31.76 9.18 -1.56
C SER A 8 -32.14 10.67 -1.37
N ALA A 9 -32.57 11.05 -0.17
CA ALA A 9 -32.91 12.42 0.20
C ALA A 9 -31.69 13.35 0.09
N VAL A 10 -30.54 12.93 0.63
CA VAL A 10 -29.27 13.67 0.54
C VAL A 10 -28.84 13.82 -0.92
N LYS A 11 -28.84 12.74 -1.73
CA LYS A 11 -28.52 12.82 -3.17
C LYS A 11 -29.46 13.79 -3.90
N LYS A 12 -30.75 13.83 -3.56
CA LYS A 12 -31.74 14.76 -4.14
C LYS A 12 -31.47 16.21 -3.72
N LYS A 13 -31.11 16.46 -2.45
CA LYS A 13 -30.79 17.79 -1.90
C LYS A 13 -29.49 18.35 -2.52
N ILE A 14 -28.45 17.52 -2.65
CA ILE A 14 -27.20 17.87 -3.33
C ILE A 14 -27.43 18.18 -4.81
N ARG A 15 -28.19 17.35 -5.54
CA ARG A 15 -28.55 17.60 -6.94
C ARG A 15 -29.34 18.91 -7.12
N ARG A 16 -30.20 19.27 -6.17
CA ARG A 16 -30.92 20.56 -6.15
C ARG A 16 -29.97 21.74 -5.95
N VAL A 17 -29.01 21.64 -5.02
CA VAL A 17 -27.97 22.67 -4.79
C VAL A 17 -27.04 22.82 -6.00
N ALA A 18 -26.66 21.72 -6.66
CA ALA A 18 -25.86 21.71 -7.89
C ALA A 18 -26.61 22.30 -9.10
N LYS A 19 -27.93 22.05 -9.21
CA LYS A 19 -28.78 22.69 -10.23
C LYS A 19 -28.98 24.19 -9.96
N ALA A 20 -29.13 24.60 -8.69
CA ALA A 20 -29.27 26.00 -8.31
C ALA A 20 -27.99 26.81 -8.63
N THR A 21 -26.81 26.21 -8.44
CA THR A 21 -25.52 26.83 -8.80
C THR A 21 -25.27 26.87 -10.32
N LYS A 22 -25.76 25.90 -11.10
CA LYS A 22 -25.75 25.99 -12.58
C LYS A 22 -26.67 27.09 -13.13
N LYS A 23 -27.79 27.40 -12.45
CA LYS A 23 -28.71 28.48 -12.87
C LYS A 23 -28.13 29.89 -12.72
N VAL A 24 -27.13 30.07 -11.84
CA VAL A 24 -26.40 31.35 -11.68
C VAL A 24 -25.29 31.52 -12.73
N ALA A 25 -24.87 30.44 -13.40
CA ALA A 25 -23.88 30.48 -14.47
C ALA A 25 -24.48 30.75 -15.88
N GLY A 26 -25.81 30.93 -15.97
CA GLY A 26 -26.52 31.18 -17.21
C GLY A 26 -26.83 32.66 -17.45
N VAL A 27 -26.01 33.30 -18.30
CA VAL A 27 -26.29 34.54 -19.08
C VAL A 27 -26.33 35.88 -18.32
N LYS A 28 -25.25 36.68 -18.47
CA LYS A 28 -25.27 37.97 -19.20
C LYS A 28 -23.83 38.47 -19.47
N LYS A 29 -23.55 38.77 -20.75
CA LYS A 29 -22.35 39.50 -21.23
C LYS A 29 -22.42 40.97 -20.76
N LYS A 30 -21.24 41.52 -20.45
CA LYS A 30 -20.85 42.95 -20.29
C LYS A 30 -21.32 43.72 -19.04
N SER A 31 -20.39 43.92 -18.10
CA SER A 31 -19.79 45.23 -17.77
C SER A 31 -18.62 45.02 -16.78
N LYS A 32 -17.50 45.74 -16.94
CA LYS A 32 -16.39 45.72 -15.98
C LYS A 32 -16.90 46.26 -14.62
N PRO A 33 -16.69 45.57 -13.49
CA PRO A 33 -16.91 46.20 -12.19
C PRO A 33 -15.88 47.30 -12.00
N LYS A 34 -16.33 48.53 -11.72
CA LYS A 34 -15.46 49.60 -11.22
C LYS A 34 -14.83 49.15 -9.90
N THR A 35 -13.52 49.34 -9.78
CA THR A 35 -12.79 49.28 -8.51
C THR A 35 -13.48 50.17 -7.48
N PRO A 36 -13.83 49.66 -6.27
CA PRO A 36 -14.18 50.53 -5.17
C PRO A 36 -12.92 51.27 -4.72
N GLU A 37 -13.01 52.58 -4.55
CA GLU A 37 -11.96 53.37 -3.91
C GLU A 37 -11.78 52.91 -2.44
N PRO A 38 -10.55 52.93 -1.91
CA PRO A 38 -10.28 52.50 -0.55
C PRO A 38 -10.83 53.53 0.45
N GLY A 39 -11.95 53.20 1.08
CA GLY A 39 -12.42 53.90 2.27
C GLY A 39 -11.45 53.69 3.43
N SER A 40 -11.04 54.78 4.08
CA SER A 40 -10.11 54.82 5.20
C SER A 40 -10.66 54.06 6.42
N LEU A 41 -10.21 52.81 6.60
CA LEU A 41 -10.25 52.13 7.90
C LEU A 41 -8.99 52.51 8.67
N THR A 42 -9.19 53.24 9.76
CA THR A 42 -8.17 53.61 10.73
C THR A 42 -7.47 52.37 11.28
N THR A 43 -6.15 52.32 11.14
CA THR A 43 -5.28 51.34 11.79
C THR A 43 -5.28 51.60 13.30
N PRO A 44 -5.60 50.62 14.16
CA PRO A 44 -5.25 50.73 15.58
C PRO A 44 -3.72 50.68 15.72
N ASN A 45 -3.20 51.50 16.63
CA ASN A 45 -1.79 51.60 17.00
C ASN A 45 -1.22 50.21 17.39
N PRO A 46 -0.02 49.82 16.92
CA PRO A 46 0.58 48.53 17.29
C PRO A 46 1.25 48.66 18.66
N GLU A 47 0.55 48.26 19.74
CA GLU A 47 1.27 47.84 20.94
C GLU A 47 1.89 46.46 20.69
N GLU A 48 3.17 46.33 21.02
CA GLU A 48 3.99 45.12 20.80
C GLU A 48 3.35 43.85 21.39
N PRO A 49 3.15 42.76 20.63
CA PRO A 49 2.84 41.47 21.21
C PRO A 49 4.14 40.80 21.69
N LYS A 50 4.23 40.61 23.01
CA LYS A 50 5.23 39.77 23.67
C LYS A 50 5.06 38.30 23.23
N SER A 51 6.11 37.74 22.64
CA SER A 51 6.40 36.30 22.43
C SER A 51 5.20 35.43 22.01
N GLY A 52 4.90 35.36 20.72
CA GLY A 52 3.86 34.47 20.16
C GLY A 52 3.93 34.42 18.62
N CYS A 53 3.33 33.41 18.01
CA CYS A 53 3.26 33.27 16.55
C CYS A 53 2.66 34.54 15.93
N LEU A 54 3.42 35.24 15.07
CA LEU A 54 3.01 36.47 14.37
C LEU A 54 1.65 36.38 13.63
N TRP A 55 1.18 35.16 13.34
CA TRP A 55 -0.04 34.89 12.57
C TRP A 55 -1.14 34.17 13.37
N CYS A 56 -0.88 33.84 14.64
CA CYS A 56 -1.88 33.42 15.60
C CYS A 56 -1.76 34.38 16.80
N PRO A 57 -2.45 35.54 16.77
CA PRO A 57 -2.26 36.63 17.75
C PRO A 57 -2.76 36.30 19.17
N LEU A 58 -2.94 35.02 19.50
CA LEU A 58 -3.62 34.55 20.70
C LEU A 58 -2.84 33.49 21.51
N PHE A 59 -1.50 33.31 21.39
CA PHE A 59 -0.76 32.55 22.42
C PHE A 59 0.72 32.93 22.62
N PRO A 60 1.17 32.91 23.89
CA PRO A 60 2.57 32.71 24.25
C PRO A 60 2.99 31.25 24.12
N PHE A 61 4.13 31.02 23.46
CA PHE A 61 4.75 29.70 23.38
C PHE A 61 5.34 29.28 24.72
N ASN A 62 5.31 27.98 25.03
CA ASN A 62 6.16 27.41 26.08
C ASN A 62 7.64 27.60 25.70
N LYS A 63 8.50 28.03 26.64
CA LYS A 63 9.91 28.40 26.38
C LYS A 63 10.70 27.30 25.66
N ASP A 64 10.37 26.03 25.91
CA ASP A 64 11.09 24.89 25.31
C ASP A 64 10.70 24.58 23.84
N PHE A 65 9.66 25.24 23.29
CA PHE A 65 9.18 25.04 21.91
C PHE A 65 8.99 26.34 21.11
N ALA A 66 9.14 27.50 21.76
CA ALA A 66 8.94 28.82 21.19
C ALA A 66 9.85 29.11 19.99
N ASP A 67 11.13 28.73 20.11
CA ASP A 67 12.13 29.08 19.12
C ASP A 67 11.92 28.32 17.79
N TYR A 68 11.43 27.08 17.84
CA TYR A 68 11.22 26.26 16.64
C TYR A 68 9.97 26.67 15.84
N ALA A 69 8.86 26.96 16.53
CA ALA A 69 7.60 27.34 15.88
C ALA A 69 7.63 28.77 15.33
N ASP A 70 8.29 29.70 16.03
CA ASP A 70 8.46 31.08 15.59
C ASP A 70 9.43 31.16 14.38
N HIS A 71 10.49 30.35 14.34
CA HIS A 71 11.39 30.25 13.19
C HIS A 71 10.67 29.76 11.93
N TYR A 72 9.81 28.73 12.03
CA TYR A 72 9.08 28.19 10.88
C TYR A 72 8.02 29.15 10.34
N CYS A 73 7.24 29.81 11.21
CA CYS A 73 6.25 30.80 10.78
C CYS A 73 6.89 32.01 10.08
N ARG A 74 8.09 32.44 10.50
CA ARG A 74 8.86 33.52 9.85
C ARG A 74 9.48 33.09 8.52
N ASP A 75 9.99 31.86 8.42
CA ASP A 75 10.47 31.30 7.14
C ASP A 75 9.33 31.07 6.14
N TRP A 76 8.09 30.89 6.63
CA TRP A 76 6.91 30.83 5.78
C TRP A 76 6.70 32.12 5.00
N GLN A 77 6.85 33.27 5.66
CA GLN A 77 6.74 34.58 5.02
C GLN A 77 7.75 34.75 3.88
N LYS A 78 9.00 34.34 4.09
CA LYS A 78 10.06 34.41 3.06
C LYS A 78 9.77 33.52 1.85
N ILE A 79 9.11 32.37 2.03
CA ILE A 79 8.73 31.50 0.92
C ILE A 79 7.54 32.08 0.16
N ILE A 80 6.55 32.63 0.88
CA ILE A 80 5.38 33.33 0.31
C ILE A 80 5.84 34.51 -0.56
N GLU A 81 6.74 35.35 -0.02
CA GLU A 81 7.30 36.51 -0.71
C GLU A 81 8.15 36.12 -1.93
N LYS A 82 8.84 34.98 -1.88
CA LYS A 82 9.72 34.51 -2.97
C LYS A 82 8.98 33.76 -4.08
N GLU A 83 7.86 33.09 -3.79
CA GLU A 83 7.13 32.27 -4.76
C GLU A 83 6.08 33.04 -5.60
N GLY A 84 5.86 34.32 -5.31
CA GLY A 84 5.19 35.26 -6.22
C GLY A 84 3.77 34.88 -6.65
N ASP A 85 2.97 34.22 -5.80
CA ASP A 85 1.55 33.94 -6.11
C ASP A 85 0.70 35.19 -5.83
N PRO A 86 0.11 35.85 -6.86
CA PRO A 86 -0.72 37.05 -6.69
C PRO A 86 -2.09 36.74 -6.07
N HIS A 87 -2.43 35.47 -5.80
CA HIS A 87 -3.52 35.14 -4.90
C HIS A 87 -3.08 35.34 -3.44
N ILE A 88 -3.09 36.61 -3.05
CA ILE A 88 -2.94 37.12 -1.68
C ILE A 88 -3.43 36.09 -0.66
N ILE A 89 -2.44 35.56 0.03
CA ILE A 89 -2.54 34.57 1.09
C ILE A 89 -3.17 35.26 2.30
N HIS A 90 -4.44 34.99 2.55
CA HIS A 90 -5.06 35.30 3.83
C HIS A 90 -4.74 34.16 4.80
N THR A 91 -3.48 33.98 5.21
CA THR A 91 -3.09 33.04 6.29
C THR A 91 -3.58 33.52 7.66
N ARG A 92 -4.83 33.97 7.76
CA ARG A 92 -5.50 34.07 9.06
C ARG A 92 -5.58 32.65 9.57
N GLY A 93 -4.84 32.32 10.61
CA GLY A 93 -4.94 31.03 11.26
C GLY A 93 -6.41 30.70 11.49
N VAL A 94 -6.89 29.61 10.90
CA VAL A 94 -8.29 29.22 10.98
C VAL A 94 -8.49 28.55 12.35
N CYS A 95 -8.76 29.38 13.35
CA CYS A 95 -8.89 28.99 14.74
C CYS A 95 -10.23 29.49 15.30
N GLU A 96 -11.11 28.57 15.67
CA GLU A 96 -12.30 28.88 16.45
C GLU A 96 -11.89 29.00 17.93
N ARG A 97 -12.07 30.16 18.57
CA ARG A 97 -11.80 30.35 20.00
C ARG A 97 -12.83 31.30 20.64
N PRO A 98 -13.14 31.15 21.94
CA PRO A 98 -12.71 30.06 22.83
C PRO A 98 -13.33 28.71 22.43
N TRP A 99 -12.61 27.62 22.70
CA TRP A 99 -13.09 26.28 22.38
C TRP A 99 -14.22 25.87 23.34
N LYS A 100 -15.39 25.58 22.77
CA LYS A 100 -16.53 25.04 23.52
C LYS A 100 -16.46 23.52 23.53
N LYS A 101 -16.97 22.91 24.61
CA LYS A 101 -17.17 21.47 24.66
C LYS A 101 -18.12 21.04 23.55
N VAL A 102 -17.82 19.90 22.93
CA VAL A 102 -18.62 19.27 21.88
C VAL A 102 -18.64 17.77 22.11
N LYS A 103 -19.66 17.07 21.61
CA LYS A 103 -19.71 15.60 21.63
C LYS A 103 -18.81 15.00 20.56
N VAL A 104 -18.78 15.62 19.37
CA VAL A 104 -18.04 15.10 18.21
C VAL A 104 -17.09 16.15 17.64
N LEU A 105 -15.82 15.78 17.42
CA LEU A 105 -14.84 16.63 16.76
C LEU A 105 -14.43 16.04 15.40
N PHE A 106 -14.69 16.76 14.33
CA PHE A 106 -14.26 16.39 12.97
C PHE A 106 -12.91 17.01 12.65
N VAL A 107 -11.92 16.20 12.30
CA VAL A 107 -10.53 16.64 12.09
C VAL A 107 -10.12 16.39 10.64
N GLY A 108 -10.01 17.46 9.87
CA GLY A 108 -9.44 17.45 8.51
C GLY A 108 -7.93 17.67 8.48
N GLU A 109 -7.41 17.80 7.27
CA GLU A 109 -5.98 17.97 6.99
C GLU A 109 -5.53 19.43 7.16
N ALA A 110 -6.05 20.33 6.31
CA ALA A 110 -5.71 21.74 6.27
C ALA A 110 -6.80 22.56 5.55
N PRO A 111 -6.90 23.88 5.76
CA PRO A 111 -7.89 24.74 5.11
C PRO A 111 -7.74 24.77 3.58
N GLY A 112 -8.86 24.70 2.87
CA GLY A 112 -8.92 25.02 1.44
C GLY A 112 -8.97 26.51 1.15
N LYS A 113 -8.95 26.89 -0.15
CA LYS A 113 -9.01 28.29 -0.61
C LYS A 113 -10.19 29.09 -0.05
N GLU A 114 -11.38 28.48 -0.01
CA GLU A 114 -12.58 29.16 0.52
C GLU A 114 -12.54 29.30 2.05
N GLU A 115 -11.90 28.38 2.76
CA GLU A 115 -11.80 28.40 4.23
C GLU A 115 -10.82 29.47 4.69
N ASP A 116 -9.69 29.59 4.01
CA ASP A 116 -8.67 30.63 4.19
C ASP A 116 -9.28 32.03 4.01
N TYR A 117 -10.06 32.23 2.94
CA TYR A 117 -10.74 33.51 2.66
C TYR A 117 -11.81 33.87 3.69
N LYS A 118 -12.56 32.88 4.20
CA LYS A 118 -13.69 33.10 5.11
C LYS A 118 -13.30 33.02 6.60
N GLY A 119 -12.10 32.55 6.93
CA GLY A 119 -11.56 32.51 8.29
C GLY A 119 -12.16 31.42 9.20
N GLY A 120 -12.68 30.32 8.66
CA GLY A 120 -13.31 29.24 9.44
C GLY A 120 -13.08 27.85 8.83
N PRO A 121 -12.96 26.77 9.63
CA PRO A 121 -12.74 25.44 9.11
C PRO A 121 -14.04 24.90 8.50
N PHE A 122 -13.95 24.20 7.37
CA PHE A 122 -15.11 23.59 6.72
C PHE A 122 -16.29 24.58 6.50
N VAL A 123 -16.00 25.79 5.99
CA VAL A 123 -17.01 26.80 5.57
C VAL A 123 -17.24 26.85 4.05
N GLY A 124 -16.47 26.05 3.31
CA GLY A 124 -16.58 25.89 1.86
C GLY A 124 -17.56 24.78 1.43
N ARG A 125 -17.45 24.33 0.18
CA ARG A 125 -18.30 23.26 -0.39
C ARG A 125 -18.22 21.94 0.39
N SER A 126 -17.01 21.54 0.82
CA SER A 126 -16.76 20.35 1.66
C SER A 126 -17.55 20.41 2.96
N GLY A 127 -17.51 21.57 3.63
CA GLY A 127 -18.24 21.84 4.85
C GLY A 127 -19.77 21.80 4.70
N LYS A 128 -20.29 22.40 3.63
CA LYS A 128 -21.72 22.33 3.31
C LYS A 128 -22.19 20.89 3.11
N LEU A 129 -21.38 20.06 2.44
CA LEU A 129 -21.69 18.66 2.22
C LEU A 129 -21.80 17.91 3.55
N ILE A 130 -20.76 17.92 4.39
CA ILE A 130 -20.76 17.15 5.63
C ILE A 130 -21.84 17.61 6.61
N ARG A 131 -22.11 18.93 6.71
CA ARG A 131 -23.23 19.46 7.51
C ARG A 131 -24.58 18.95 7.01
N THR A 132 -24.79 18.95 5.68
CA THR A 132 -26.03 18.41 5.09
C THR A 132 -26.19 16.93 5.41
N VAL A 133 -25.11 16.14 5.37
CA VAL A 133 -25.18 14.71 5.73
C VAL A 133 -25.47 14.54 7.21
N LEU A 134 -24.79 15.27 8.10
CA LEU A 134 -25.01 15.22 9.54
C LEU A 134 -26.47 15.55 9.89
N GLU A 135 -27.02 16.63 9.34
CA GLU A 135 -28.42 17.05 9.54
C GLU A 135 -29.42 15.95 9.14
N GLU A 136 -29.17 15.25 8.03
CA GLU A 136 -30.11 14.28 7.45
C GLU A 136 -29.96 12.86 8.00
N THR A 137 -28.84 12.54 8.66
CA THR A 137 -28.52 11.17 9.13
C THR A 137 -28.41 11.05 10.64
N THR A 138 -27.91 12.08 11.33
CA THR A 138 -27.55 11.97 12.75
C THR A 138 -28.51 12.69 13.69
N GLY A 139 -29.14 13.77 13.23
CA GLY A 139 -29.94 14.65 14.10
C GLY A 139 -29.13 15.49 15.08
N LEU A 140 -27.79 15.50 14.97
CA LEU A 140 -26.91 16.36 15.77
C LEU A 140 -27.10 17.83 15.40
N THR A 141 -27.12 18.71 16.41
CA THR A 141 -27.18 20.16 16.19
C THR A 141 -25.78 20.77 16.09
N PRO A 142 -25.61 21.99 15.55
CA PRO A 142 -24.31 22.66 15.47
C PRO A 142 -23.58 22.85 16.81
N GLU A 143 -24.28 22.73 17.94
CA GLU A 143 -23.71 22.77 19.29
C GLU A 143 -23.07 21.43 19.70
N ASP A 144 -23.49 20.32 19.09
CA ASP A 144 -23.00 18.98 19.42
C ASP A 144 -21.64 18.66 18.76
N TYR A 145 -21.25 19.37 17.71
CA TYR A 145 -20.04 19.07 16.95
C TYR A 145 -19.20 20.30 16.58
N ALA A 146 -17.91 20.07 16.33
CA ALA A 146 -17.02 21.08 15.77
C ALA A 146 -16.16 20.53 14.63
N PHE A 147 -15.68 21.42 13.78
CA PHE A 147 -14.73 21.11 12.70
C PHE A 147 -13.38 21.75 12.99
N THR A 148 -12.31 21.04 12.67
CA THR A 148 -10.95 21.51 12.83
C THR A 148 -10.04 20.85 11.80
N ASN A 149 -8.76 21.25 11.78
CA ASN A 149 -7.73 20.68 10.91
C ASN A 149 -6.45 20.42 11.70
N VAL A 150 -5.68 19.41 11.28
CA VAL A 150 -4.33 19.15 11.81
C VAL A 150 -3.43 20.36 11.59
N VAL A 151 -3.46 20.95 10.39
CA VAL A 151 -2.77 22.20 10.07
C VAL A 151 -3.78 23.34 9.96
N ARG A 152 -3.51 24.48 10.59
CA ARG A 152 -4.45 25.63 10.69
C ARG A 152 -4.36 26.64 9.57
N CYS A 153 -3.29 26.56 8.78
CA CYS A 153 -3.01 27.46 7.68
C CYS A 153 -3.10 26.69 6.38
N ARG A 154 -3.60 27.35 5.34
CA ARG A 154 -3.64 26.79 3.99
C ARG A 154 -2.22 26.60 3.44
N PRO A 155 -1.79 25.37 3.08
CA PRO A 155 -0.51 25.17 2.43
C PRO A 155 -0.51 25.81 1.03
N PRO A 156 0.62 26.36 0.53
CA PRO A 156 0.69 26.99 -0.78
C PRO A 156 0.23 26.04 -1.87
N ARG A 157 -0.51 26.60 -2.83
CA ARG A 157 -1.09 25.85 -3.96
C ARG A 157 -1.98 24.68 -3.52
N ASN A 158 -2.46 24.65 -2.27
CA ASN A 158 -3.22 23.53 -1.67
C ASN A 158 -2.48 22.19 -1.73
N ARG A 159 -1.15 22.19 -1.61
CA ARG A 159 -0.41 20.94 -1.44
C ARG A 159 -0.74 20.27 -0.10
N ASP A 160 -0.38 19.00 0.03
CA ASP A 160 -0.41 18.31 1.32
C ASP A 160 0.55 18.98 2.32
N PRO A 161 0.17 19.08 3.60
CA PRO A 161 1.04 19.49 4.69
C PRO A 161 2.36 18.73 4.79
N ARG A 162 3.43 19.45 5.09
CA ARG A 162 4.73 18.89 5.43
C ARG A 162 4.70 18.36 6.86
N VAL A 163 5.56 17.39 7.15
CA VAL A 163 5.76 16.83 8.51
C VAL A 163 6.04 17.92 9.55
N THR A 164 6.78 18.97 9.18
CA THR A 164 7.05 20.11 10.07
C THR A 164 5.78 20.90 10.39
N GLU A 165 4.90 21.10 9.41
CA GLU A 165 3.62 21.82 9.58
C GLU A 165 2.66 21.02 10.45
N ILE A 166 2.58 19.71 10.21
CA ILE A 166 1.80 18.77 11.02
C ILE A 166 2.28 18.79 12.47
N ARG A 167 3.59 18.80 12.72
CA ARG A 167 4.14 18.85 14.09
C ARG A 167 3.86 20.17 14.79
N SER A 168 4.10 21.29 14.11
CA SER A 168 3.90 22.62 14.68
C SER A 168 2.44 22.88 15.02
N CYS A 169 1.52 22.59 14.09
CA CYS A 169 0.08 22.80 14.33
C CYS A 169 -0.58 21.65 15.13
N GLY A 170 0.01 20.44 15.11
CA GLY A 170 -0.52 19.28 15.81
C GLY A 170 -0.58 19.48 17.33
N TYR A 171 0.39 20.20 17.90
CA TYR A 171 0.34 20.57 19.32
C TYR A 171 -0.95 21.34 19.68
N GLU A 172 -1.34 22.32 18.86
CA GLU A 172 -2.58 23.10 19.06
C GLU A 172 -3.83 22.26 18.88
N LEU A 173 -3.84 21.32 17.93
CA LEU A 173 -4.94 20.36 17.80
C LEU A 173 -5.13 19.55 19.09
N ILE A 174 -4.05 19.11 19.73
CA ILE A 174 -4.12 18.40 21.01
C ILE A 174 -4.65 19.30 22.13
N GLN A 175 -4.24 20.57 22.19
CA GLN A 175 -4.81 21.52 23.16
C GLN A 175 -6.31 21.75 22.92
N GLU A 176 -6.73 21.86 21.66
CA GLU A 176 -8.15 21.96 21.30
C GLU A 176 -8.90 20.70 21.74
N ILE A 177 -8.39 19.50 21.46
CA ILE A 177 -9.01 18.24 21.89
C ILE A 177 -9.17 18.21 23.41
N LYS A 178 -8.13 18.58 24.16
CA LYS A 178 -8.16 18.64 25.64
C LYS A 178 -9.19 19.65 26.16
N ALA A 179 -9.33 20.80 25.50
CA ALA A 179 -10.29 21.84 25.88
C ALA A 179 -11.74 21.44 25.54
N ARG A 180 -11.96 20.90 24.34
CA ARG A 180 -13.27 20.50 23.84
C ARG A 180 -13.80 19.22 24.49
N LYS A 181 -12.92 18.31 24.91
CA LYS A 181 -13.27 17.02 25.52
C LYS A 181 -14.32 16.23 24.69
N PRO A 182 -14.06 15.99 23.38
CA PRO A 182 -15.01 15.25 22.56
C PRO A 182 -15.17 13.80 23.02
N ASP A 183 -16.39 13.27 22.93
CA ASP A 183 -16.69 11.86 23.16
C ASP A 183 -16.20 10.99 21.99
N LEU A 184 -16.21 11.56 20.77
CA LEU A 184 -15.73 10.94 19.54
C LEU A 184 -14.93 11.92 18.69
N ILE A 185 -13.83 11.44 18.10
CA ILE A 185 -13.14 12.15 17.02
C ILE A 185 -13.41 11.45 15.68
N VAL A 186 -13.81 12.20 14.67
CA VAL A 186 -13.95 11.71 13.29
C VAL A 186 -12.81 12.28 12.45
N VAL A 187 -11.90 11.42 11.99
CA VAL A 187 -10.80 11.83 11.11
C VAL A 187 -11.26 11.84 9.66
N LEU A 188 -10.98 12.95 8.98
CA LEU A 188 -11.34 13.18 7.60
C LEU A 188 -10.09 13.14 6.71
N GLY A 189 -9.82 12.01 6.08
CA GLY A 189 -8.66 11.84 5.20
C GLY A 189 -7.42 11.24 5.88
N ASN A 190 -6.35 11.08 5.09
CA ASN A 190 -5.19 10.30 5.50
C ASN A 190 -4.31 10.99 6.56
N ILE A 191 -4.18 12.32 6.50
CA ILE A 191 -3.27 13.06 7.39
C ILE A 191 -3.79 13.08 8.83
N SER A 192 -5.09 13.30 9.04
CA SER A 192 -5.68 13.25 10.38
C SER A 192 -5.77 11.83 10.92
N LEU A 193 -6.00 10.83 10.05
CA LEU A 193 -5.91 9.41 10.39
C LEU A 193 -4.51 9.06 10.92
N GLU A 194 -3.46 9.35 10.15
CA GLU A 194 -2.07 9.06 10.51
C GLU A 194 -1.68 9.77 11.80
N PHE A 195 -2.09 11.03 11.97
CA PHE A 195 -1.78 11.82 13.15
C PHE A 195 -2.34 11.22 14.45
N LEU A 196 -3.58 10.74 14.45
CA LEU A 196 -4.23 10.22 15.67
C LEU A 196 -4.05 8.72 15.89
N THR A 197 -3.88 7.92 14.82
CA THR A 197 -3.91 6.45 14.91
C THR A 197 -2.61 5.78 14.45
N SER A 198 -1.69 6.55 13.85
CA SER A 198 -0.50 6.03 13.15
C SER A 198 -0.82 5.08 11.99
N GLN A 199 -2.09 5.00 11.56
CA GLN A 199 -2.53 4.23 10.40
C GLN A 199 -2.54 5.10 9.14
N THR A 200 -2.32 4.48 7.98
CA THR A 200 -2.39 5.14 6.67
C THR A 200 -3.22 4.30 5.72
N GLY A 201 -3.89 4.95 4.76
CA GLY A 201 -4.79 4.30 3.82
C GLY A 201 -6.25 4.53 4.19
N ILE A 202 -6.71 5.80 4.14
CA ILE A 202 -8.09 6.15 4.50
C ILE A 202 -9.14 5.33 3.74
N THR A 203 -8.82 4.90 2.52
CA THR A 203 -9.64 4.01 1.70
C THR A 203 -9.98 2.71 2.41
N THR A 204 -9.03 2.13 3.13
CA THR A 204 -9.16 0.88 3.89
C THR A 204 -9.97 1.09 5.16
N PHE A 205 -9.71 2.18 5.88
CA PHE A 205 -10.26 2.37 7.23
C PHE A 205 -11.58 3.14 7.27
N ALA A 206 -11.99 3.79 6.18
CA ALA A 206 -13.22 4.58 6.15
C ALA A 206 -14.45 3.74 6.50
N GLY A 207 -15.19 4.17 7.52
CA GLY A 207 -16.33 3.44 8.08
C GLY A 207 -16.03 2.69 9.37
N HIS A 208 -14.77 2.61 9.78
CA HIS A 208 -14.35 1.80 10.93
C HIS A 208 -13.84 2.66 12.09
N PHE A 209 -14.09 2.16 13.31
CA PHE A 209 -13.58 2.73 14.54
C PHE A 209 -12.18 2.17 14.83
N LEU A 210 -11.26 3.06 15.15
CA LEU A 210 -9.87 2.76 15.50
C LEU A 210 -9.56 3.30 16.90
N LYS A 211 -8.60 2.68 17.57
CA LYS A 211 -8.05 3.24 18.81
C LYS A 211 -6.95 4.25 18.49
N SER A 212 -7.04 5.43 19.10
CA SER A 212 -6.01 6.45 19.01
C SER A 212 -4.70 5.97 19.65
N THR A 213 -3.60 6.14 18.93
CA THR A 213 -2.23 5.85 19.40
C THR A 213 -1.51 7.11 19.89
N HIS A 214 -2.13 8.28 19.74
CA HIS A 214 -1.53 9.55 20.16
C HIS A 214 -1.34 9.58 21.69
N PRO A 215 -0.15 9.93 22.22
CA PRO A 215 0.14 9.86 23.67
C PRO A 215 -0.85 10.62 24.56
N ASP A 216 -1.27 11.81 24.14
CA ASP A 216 -2.22 12.66 24.87
C ASP A 216 -3.70 12.27 24.72
N TRP A 217 -4.02 11.32 23.84
CA TRP A 217 -5.38 10.88 23.55
C TRP A 217 -5.42 9.37 23.31
N LYS A 218 -4.69 8.61 24.13
CA LYS A 218 -4.46 7.18 23.90
C LYS A 218 -5.72 6.35 24.18
N ASP A 219 -5.92 5.29 23.40
CA ASP A 219 -6.94 4.24 23.60
C ASP A 219 -8.41 4.72 23.50
N ARG A 220 -8.61 5.95 23.00
CA ARG A 220 -9.93 6.53 22.69
C ARG A 220 -10.37 6.18 21.27
N ASP A 221 -11.67 6.07 21.05
CA ASP A 221 -12.24 5.77 19.74
C ASP A 221 -12.10 6.94 18.76
N VAL A 222 -11.71 6.59 17.54
CA VAL A 222 -11.56 7.49 16.40
C VAL A 222 -12.26 6.86 15.21
N LEU A 223 -13.27 7.52 14.66
CA LEU A 223 -13.96 7.06 13.46
C LEU A 223 -13.23 7.57 12.22
N ALA A 224 -12.78 6.65 11.37
CA ALA A 224 -12.14 7.01 10.11
C ALA A 224 -13.19 7.28 9.02
N CYS A 225 -13.07 8.40 8.32
CA CYS A 225 -14.02 8.83 7.31
C CYS A 225 -13.34 9.51 6.11
N PHE A 226 -13.91 9.31 4.91
CA PHE A 226 -13.44 10.01 3.72
C PHE A 226 -13.57 11.52 3.88
N HIS A 227 -12.55 12.27 3.44
CA HIS A 227 -12.63 13.72 3.44
C HIS A 227 -13.74 14.20 2.46
N PRO A 228 -14.63 15.13 2.84
CA PRO A 228 -15.74 15.57 1.98
C PRO A 228 -15.28 16.14 0.63
N ALA A 229 -14.12 16.81 0.58
CA ALA A 229 -13.54 17.29 -0.69
C ALA A 229 -13.07 16.17 -1.62
N PHE A 230 -12.69 15.00 -1.08
CA PHE A 230 -12.36 13.81 -1.86
C PHE A 230 -13.64 13.19 -2.44
N VAL A 231 -14.69 13.04 -1.62
CA VAL A 231 -16.00 12.53 -2.04
C VAL A 231 -16.64 13.40 -3.13
N LEU A 232 -16.53 14.73 -3.04
CA LEU A 232 -17.01 15.66 -4.07
C LEU A 232 -16.30 15.50 -5.43
N ARG A 233 -15.08 14.95 -5.43
CA ARG A 233 -14.31 14.64 -6.66
C ARG A 233 -14.59 13.23 -7.18
N PHE A 234 -14.91 12.29 -6.28
CA PHE A 234 -15.07 10.87 -6.57
C PHE A 234 -16.40 10.35 -6.00
N ASP A 235 -17.48 10.46 -6.79
CA ASP A 235 -18.87 10.18 -6.36
C ASP A 235 -19.13 8.74 -5.90
N HIS A 236 -18.30 7.77 -6.31
CA HIS A 236 -18.47 6.37 -5.90
C HIS A 236 -18.24 6.14 -4.39
N HIS A 237 -17.49 7.02 -3.71
CA HIS A 237 -17.29 6.95 -2.25
C HIS A 237 -18.42 7.63 -1.46
N PHE A 238 -19.40 8.22 -2.13
CA PHE A 238 -20.46 8.99 -1.50
C PHE A 238 -21.31 8.15 -0.54
N THR A 239 -21.67 6.94 -0.95
CA THR A 239 -22.50 6.03 -0.15
C THR A 239 -21.81 5.68 1.17
N LYS A 240 -20.57 5.16 1.10
CA LYS A 240 -19.75 4.84 2.29
C LYS A 240 -19.53 6.05 3.18
N PHE A 241 -19.32 7.25 2.61
CA PHE A 241 -19.22 8.49 3.39
C PHE A 241 -20.49 8.77 4.19
N VAL A 242 -21.68 8.63 3.59
CA VAL A 242 -22.96 8.85 4.29
C VAL A 242 -23.19 7.81 5.38
N GLU A 243 -22.92 6.54 5.10
CA GLU A 243 -22.99 5.44 6.08
C GLU A 243 -22.06 5.70 7.27
N THR A 244 -20.80 6.06 7.00
CA THR A 244 -19.83 6.39 8.06
C THR A 244 -20.31 7.55 8.93
N ILE A 245 -20.90 8.59 8.34
CA ILE A 245 -21.43 9.71 9.12
C ILE A 245 -22.66 9.29 9.94
N ALA A 246 -23.48 8.36 9.43
CA ALA A 246 -24.63 7.84 10.18
C ALA A 246 -24.18 7.10 11.47
N GLU A 247 -23.07 6.38 11.45
CA GLU A 247 -22.49 5.69 12.62
C GLU A 247 -22.18 6.63 13.80
N VAL A 248 -21.88 7.90 13.52
CA VAL A 248 -21.65 8.93 14.56
C VAL A 248 -22.86 9.02 15.50
N LYS A 249 -24.08 8.87 14.95
CA LYS A 249 -25.30 8.90 15.74
C LYS A 249 -25.35 7.74 16.74
N GLU A 250 -25.08 6.54 16.27
CA GLU A 250 -25.15 5.34 17.10
C GLU A 250 -24.11 5.40 18.23
N TYR A 251 -22.93 5.94 17.95
CA TYR A 251 -21.93 6.22 18.98
C TYR A 251 -22.42 7.25 20.00
N VAL A 252 -22.93 8.40 19.54
CA VAL A 252 -23.39 9.49 20.44
C VAL A 252 -24.60 9.07 21.28
N LEU A 253 -25.47 8.20 20.76
CA LEU A 253 -26.61 7.64 21.49
C LEU A 253 -26.21 6.53 22.48
N GLY A 254 -24.95 6.09 22.48
CA GLY A 254 -24.48 4.99 23.32
C GLY A 254 -24.91 3.61 22.83
N ASN A 255 -25.38 3.50 21.58
CA ASN A 255 -25.74 2.24 20.95
C ASN A 255 -24.54 1.52 20.34
N TYR A 256 -23.42 2.23 20.15
CA TYR A 256 -22.18 1.64 19.68
C TYR A 256 -21.60 0.68 20.72
N THR A 257 -21.40 -0.56 20.30
CA THR A 257 -20.68 -1.57 21.09
C THR A 257 -19.29 -1.73 20.49
N PRO A 258 -18.21 -1.36 21.22
CA PRO A 258 -16.86 -1.58 20.75
C PRO A 258 -16.61 -3.06 20.51
N LEU A 259 -15.84 -3.38 19.47
CA LEU A 259 -15.37 -4.74 19.26
C LEU A 259 -14.55 -5.21 20.48
N PRO A 260 -14.72 -6.47 20.92
CA PRO A 260 -13.97 -7.00 22.05
C PRO A 260 -12.47 -6.93 21.82
N GLY A 261 -11.69 -6.71 22.88
CA GLY A 261 -10.23 -6.66 22.82
C GLY A 261 -9.57 -8.03 22.98
N VAL A 262 -8.43 -8.05 23.66
CA VAL A 262 -7.66 -9.26 24.03
C VAL A 262 -8.57 -10.28 24.72
N GLY A 263 -8.56 -11.52 24.23
CA GLY A 263 -9.29 -12.65 24.79
C GLY A 263 -8.43 -13.58 25.64
N ASP A 264 -8.91 -14.80 25.84
CA ASP A 264 -8.24 -15.86 26.58
C ASP A 264 -7.38 -16.72 25.62
N TYR A 265 -6.06 -16.66 25.78
CA TYR A 265 -5.11 -17.35 24.91
C TYR A 265 -4.33 -18.43 25.67
N HIS A 266 -4.29 -19.62 25.09
CA HIS A 266 -3.76 -20.81 25.76
C HIS A 266 -2.67 -21.48 24.93
N VAL A 267 -1.50 -21.70 25.53
CA VAL A 267 -0.46 -22.56 24.95
C VAL A 267 -0.60 -23.95 25.55
N LEU A 268 -0.92 -24.94 24.72
CA LEU A 268 -1.10 -26.32 25.16
C LEU A 268 0.25 -27.01 25.23
N THR A 269 0.66 -27.46 26.41
CA THR A 269 1.94 -28.17 26.61
C THR A 269 1.77 -29.66 26.90
N GLU A 270 0.54 -30.11 27.10
CA GLU A 270 0.20 -31.49 27.44
C GLU A 270 -0.63 -32.17 26.33
N LEU A 271 -0.25 -33.40 25.97
CA LEU A 271 -0.91 -34.18 24.91
C LEU A 271 -2.42 -34.36 25.18
N GLU A 272 -2.81 -34.51 26.44
CA GLU A 272 -4.21 -34.74 26.80
C GLU A 272 -5.08 -33.50 26.55
N ASP A 273 -4.54 -32.30 26.72
CA ASP A 273 -5.27 -31.07 26.43
C ASP A 273 -5.43 -30.83 24.93
N VAL A 274 -4.42 -31.22 24.13
CA VAL A 274 -4.53 -31.25 22.66
C VAL A 274 -5.67 -32.19 22.22
N LYS A 275 -5.76 -33.39 22.80
CA LYS A 275 -6.87 -34.32 22.50
C LYS A 275 -8.23 -33.74 22.87
N LYS A 276 -8.36 -33.12 24.06
CA LYS A 276 -9.61 -32.50 24.51
C LYS A 276 -10.04 -31.39 23.55
N LEU A 277 -9.11 -30.53 23.13
CA LEU A 277 -9.36 -29.45 22.18
C LEU A 277 -9.87 -29.99 20.84
N LEU A 278 -9.14 -30.92 20.22
CA LEU A 278 -9.53 -31.47 18.92
C LEU A 278 -10.84 -32.26 18.98
N LYS A 279 -11.16 -32.88 20.12
CA LYS A 279 -12.47 -33.52 20.34
C LYS A 279 -13.60 -32.49 20.43
N ARG A 280 -13.37 -31.34 21.08
CA ARG A 280 -14.34 -30.23 21.14
C ARG A 280 -14.66 -29.72 19.72
N PHE A 281 -13.66 -29.58 18.86
CA PHE A 281 -13.82 -29.11 17.48
C PHE A 281 -14.74 -29.97 16.61
N GLN A 282 -14.93 -31.25 16.93
CA GLN A 282 -15.90 -32.11 16.22
C GLN A 282 -17.35 -31.60 16.30
N LYS A 283 -17.66 -30.76 17.28
CA LYS A 283 -18.99 -30.16 17.50
C LYS A 283 -19.02 -28.65 17.21
N ALA A 284 -17.90 -28.06 16.81
CA ALA A 284 -17.81 -26.64 16.54
C ALA A 284 -18.55 -26.29 15.24
N LYS A 285 -19.14 -25.08 15.19
CA LYS A 285 -19.78 -24.57 13.97
C LYS A 285 -18.76 -24.29 12.86
N LYS A 286 -17.60 -23.79 13.25
CA LYS A 286 -16.41 -23.58 12.43
C LYS A 286 -15.19 -23.58 13.34
N VAL A 287 -14.03 -23.88 12.79
CA VAL A 287 -12.74 -23.75 13.47
C VAL A 287 -11.81 -22.95 12.58
N THR A 288 -11.28 -21.85 13.08
CA THR A 288 -10.16 -21.19 12.43
C THR A 288 -8.86 -21.88 12.79
N PHE A 289 -7.92 -21.86 11.86
CA PHE A 289 -6.57 -22.35 12.10
C PHE A 289 -5.55 -21.46 11.40
N ASP A 290 -4.33 -21.51 11.92
CA ASP A 290 -3.16 -20.83 11.36
C ASP A 290 -1.89 -21.63 11.71
N THR A 291 -0.80 -21.39 10.98
CA THR A 291 0.48 -22.07 11.17
C THR A 291 1.65 -21.09 11.21
N GLU A 292 2.51 -21.25 12.23
CA GLU A 292 3.79 -20.55 12.28
C GLU A 292 4.91 -21.44 11.74
N THR A 293 5.80 -20.86 10.95
CA THR A 293 6.79 -21.61 10.19
C THR A 293 8.16 -20.95 10.26
N GLY A 294 9.21 -21.76 10.10
CA GLY A 294 10.58 -21.28 10.04
C GLY A 294 10.97 -20.65 8.70
N SER A 295 10.10 -20.71 7.69
CA SER A 295 10.36 -20.30 6.31
C SER A 295 9.09 -19.75 5.66
N LEU A 296 9.23 -18.83 4.70
CA LEU A 296 8.10 -18.35 3.88
C LEU A 296 7.69 -19.32 2.76
N THR A 297 8.36 -20.47 2.67
CA THR A 297 8.13 -21.50 1.67
C THR A 297 8.43 -22.88 2.26
N PRO A 298 7.62 -23.91 1.96
CA PRO A 298 7.92 -25.29 2.33
C PRO A 298 8.87 -25.98 1.33
N PHE A 299 9.33 -25.24 0.33
CA PHE A 299 10.28 -25.66 -0.69
C PHE A 299 11.70 -25.17 -0.35
N GLN A 300 12.67 -25.54 -1.18
CA GLN A 300 14.11 -25.31 -0.99
C GLN A 300 14.74 -26.27 0.03
N ASP A 301 16.04 -26.54 -0.09
CA ASP A 301 16.80 -27.52 0.74
C ASP A 301 16.93 -27.10 2.23
N VAL A 302 16.17 -26.09 2.66
CA VAL A 302 16.01 -25.69 4.06
C VAL A 302 14.87 -26.50 4.62
N PHE A 303 15.11 -27.40 5.58
CA PHE A 303 14.04 -28.17 6.24
C PHE A 303 13.01 -27.18 6.85
N PRO A 304 11.83 -26.98 6.22
CA PRO A 304 10.91 -25.93 6.63
C PRO A 304 10.14 -26.44 7.84
N ARG A 305 10.58 -26.01 9.02
CA ARG A 305 9.99 -26.41 10.29
C ARG A 305 8.64 -25.73 10.45
N LEU A 306 7.58 -26.51 10.65
CA LEU A 306 6.28 -26.02 11.11
C LEU A 306 6.37 -25.89 12.64
N LEU A 307 6.48 -24.67 13.13
CA LEU A 307 6.85 -24.35 14.51
C LEU A 307 5.70 -24.60 15.47
N CYS A 308 4.49 -24.18 15.11
CA CYS A 308 3.27 -24.46 15.87
C CYS A 308 2.03 -24.36 14.98
N PHE A 309 0.93 -24.90 15.51
CA PHE A 309 -0.42 -24.73 14.97
C PHE A 309 -1.22 -23.89 15.95
N SER A 310 -2.11 -23.04 15.46
CA SER A 310 -3.06 -22.33 16.31
C SER A 310 -4.49 -22.51 15.83
N PHE A 311 -5.44 -22.37 16.75
CA PHE A 311 -6.85 -22.63 16.51
C PHE A 311 -7.77 -21.72 17.32
N SER A 312 -8.95 -21.43 16.78
CA SER A 312 -10.06 -20.83 17.52
C SER A 312 -11.41 -21.36 17.01
N ASP A 313 -12.32 -21.70 17.91
CA ASP A 313 -13.70 -22.10 17.58
C ASP A 313 -14.76 -21.10 18.09
N LYS A 314 -14.33 -19.99 18.70
CA LYS A 314 -15.17 -18.87 19.13
C LYS A 314 -14.34 -17.59 19.29
N ALA A 315 -14.97 -16.44 19.05
CA ALA A 315 -14.35 -15.14 19.29
C ALA A 315 -13.92 -14.97 20.76
N GLY A 316 -12.73 -14.42 20.98
CA GLY A 316 -12.20 -14.18 22.32
C GLY A 316 -11.45 -15.35 22.93
N GLU A 317 -11.22 -16.44 22.20
CA GLU A 317 -10.47 -17.59 22.69
C GLU A 317 -9.54 -18.13 21.60
N GLY A 318 -8.29 -18.39 21.93
CA GLY A 318 -7.30 -18.94 20.99
C GLY A 318 -6.38 -19.95 21.64
N TYR A 319 -5.95 -20.95 20.87
CA TYR A 319 -5.13 -22.05 21.35
C TYR A 319 -3.94 -22.25 20.44
N THR A 320 -2.75 -22.41 21.01
CA THR A 320 -1.54 -22.80 20.28
C THR A 320 -1.12 -24.19 20.71
N VAL A 321 -0.82 -25.04 19.74
CA VAL A 321 -0.15 -26.32 19.88
C VAL A 321 1.28 -26.15 19.36
N PRO A 322 2.27 -25.90 20.24
CA PRO A 322 3.69 -25.97 19.87
C PRO A 322 3.98 -27.29 19.12
N TYR A 323 4.86 -27.29 18.13
CA TYR A 323 5.14 -28.51 17.37
C TYR A 323 6.63 -28.72 17.18
N ASP A 324 7.22 -28.08 16.17
CA ASP A 324 8.64 -28.18 15.86
C ASP A 324 9.37 -26.84 16.10
N HIS A 325 9.20 -26.30 17.31
CA HIS A 325 9.90 -25.11 17.82
C HIS A 325 10.83 -25.51 18.98
N GLU A 326 11.94 -24.80 19.22
CA GLU A 326 12.86 -25.16 20.33
C GLU A 326 12.20 -25.12 21.71
N ASP A 327 11.35 -24.12 21.97
CA ASP A 327 10.54 -24.01 23.20
C ASP A 327 9.31 -24.95 23.22
N SER A 328 9.16 -25.85 22.24
CA SER A 328 8.11 -26.86 22.26
C SER A 328 8.46 -27.98 23.26
N PRO A 329 7.55 -28.38 24.16
CA PRO A 329 7.82 -29.48 25.10
C PRO A 329 8.00 -30.83 24.41
N TRP A 330 7.70 -30.91 23.11
CA TRP A 330 7.73 -32.15 22.32
C TRP A 330 8.95 -32.26 21.40
N CYS A 331 9.88 -31.30 21.46
CA CYS A 331 11.15 -31.36 20.73
C CYS A 331 12.27 -32.08 21.50
N GLU A 332 12.05 -32.39 22.78
CA GLU A 332 12.95 -33.22 23.57
C GLU A 332 12.89 -34.69 23.09
N GLY A 333 14.04 -35.37 23.08
CA GLY A 333 14.13 -36.79 22.70
C GLY A 333 13.36 -37.72 23.66
N GLY A 334 13.18 -38.98 23.27
CA GLY A 334 12.52 -39.99 24.11
C GLY A 334 11.00 -39.95 24.03
N GLU A 335 10.31 -39.97 25.19
CA GLU A 335 8.84 -40.04 25.28
C GLU A 335 8.17 -38.82 24.63
N LYS A 336 8.74 -37.62 24.80
CA LYS A 336 8.21 -36.37 24.23
C LYS A 336 8.24 -36.35 22.69
N ALA A 337 9.29 -36.89 22.07
CA ALA A 337 9.32 -37.08 20.62
C ALA A 337 8.23 -38.06 20.13
N HIS A 338 7.90 -39.09 20.92
CA HIS A 338 6.80 -40.01 20.61
C HIS A 338 5.42 -39.33 20.76
N GLU A 339 5.24 -38.46 21.76
CA GLU A 339 4.04 -37.62 21.88
C GLU A 339 3.86 -36.71 20.66
N ARG A 340 4.94 -36.10 20.15
CA ARG A 340 4.88 -35.30 18.91
C ARG A 340 4.30 -36.08 17.74
N GLY A 341 4.69 -37.35 17.58
CA GLY A 341 4.14 -38.24 16.56
C GLY A 341 2.64 -38.53 16.75
N LYS A 342 2.18 -38.66 18.01
CA LYS A 342 0.74 -38.78 18.31
C LYS A 342 -0.02 -37.50 17.99
N ILE A 343 0.55 -36.33 18.31
CA ILE A 343 -0.01 -35.02 17.96
C ILE A 343 -0.14 -34.90 16.44
N ALA A 344 0.88 -35.27 15.69
CA ALA A 344 0.84 -35.28 14.23
C ALA A 344 -0.32 -36.15 13.68
N GLY A 345 -0.55 -37.33 14.27
CA GLY A 345 -1.69 -38.19 13.90
C GLY A 345 -3.06 -37.58 14.23
N LEU A 346 -3.18 -36.91 15.37
CA LEU A 346 -4.40 -36.22 15.78
C LEU A 346 -4.70 -35.01 14.88
N LEU A 347 -3.68 -34.20 14.58
CA LEU A 347 -3.80 -33.04 13.69
C LEU A 347 -4.13 -33.49 12.27
N ARG A 348 -3.47 -34.53 11.76
CA ARG A 348 -3.82 -35.16 10.47
C ARG A 348 -5.29 -35.56 10.43
N SER A 349 -5.76 -36.22 11.48
CA SER A 349 -7.18 -36.63 11.59
C SER A 349 -8.12 -35.43 11.61
N PHE A 350 -7.76 -34.33 12.27
CA PHE A 350 -8.54 -33.08 12.28
C PHE A 350 -8.59 -32.43 10.89
N PHE A 351 -7.44 -32.23 10.24
CA PHE A 351 -7.35 -31.57 8.93
C PHE A 351 -8.08 -32.36 7.84
N GLN A 352 -7.97 -33.69 7.85
CA GLN A 352 -8.66 -34.57 6.90
C GLN A 352 -10.14 -34.83 7.24
N ASN A 353 -10.65 -34.32 8.36
CA ASN A 353 -12.05 -34.49 8.70
C ASN A 353 -12.93 -33.54 7.88
N GLY A 354 -13.57 -34.08 6.84
CA GLY A 354 -14.49 -33.35 5.96
C GLY A 354 -15.78 -32.86 6.63
N THR A 355 -16.11 -33.23 7.87
CA THR A 355 -17.32 -32.75 8.55
C THR A 355 -17.10 -31.47 9.36
N ILE A 356 -15.85 -31.11 9.67
CA ILE A 356 -15.53 -29.91 10.45
C ILE A 356 -15.29 -28.74 9.49
N PRO A 357 -16.11 -27.67 9.52
CA PRO A 357 -15.89 -26.49 8.70
C PRO A 357 -14.64 -25.75 9.18
N LYS A 358 -13.69 -25.52 8.28
CA LYS A 358 -12.43 -24.84 8.60
C LYS A 358 -12.34 -23.49 7.90
N VAL A 359 -11.74 -22.53 8.58
CA VAL A 359 -11.53 -21.18 8.06
C VAL A 359 -10.08 -20.79 8.33
N ALA A 360 -9.45 -20.06 7.42
CA ALA A 360 -8.09 -19.57 7.61
C ALA A 360 -7.90 -18.26 6.85
N GLN A 361 -6.81 -17.55 7.13
CA GLN A 361 -6.39 -16.42 6.32
C GLN A 361 -5.28 -16.89 5.39
N ASN A 362 -5.45 -16.72 4.07
CA ASN A 362 -4.44 -17.14 3.09
C ASN A 362 -4.06 -18.62 3.24
N GLU A 363 -5.08 -19.47 3.32
CA GLU A 363 -4.99 -20.90 3.62
C GLU A 363 -4.01 -21.67 2.72
N LYS A 364 -3.83 -21.18 1.49
CA LYS A 364 -2.87 -21.71 0.52
C LYS A 364 -1.48 -21.91 1.13
N PHE A 365 -1.05 -20.98 1.99
CA PHE A 365 0.24 -21.04 2.67
C PHE A 365 0.27 -22.17 3.71
N ASP A 366 -0.75 -22.23 4.58
CA ASP A 366 -0.88 -23.26 5.61
C ASP A 366 -0.98 -24.65 5.00
N ARG A 367 -1.80 -24.80 3.96
CA ARG A 367 -1.99 -26.05 3.21
C ARG A 367 -0.67 -26.65 2.77
N GLN A 368 0.21 -25.84 2.18
CA GLN A 368 1.49 -26.33 1.66
C GLN A 368 2.43 -26.77 2.80
N HIS A 369 2.48 -26.02 3.91
CA HIS A 369 3.28 -26.38 5.08
C HIS A 369 2.72 -27.59 5.82
N ILE A 370 1.40 -27.71 5.93
CA ILE A 370 0.70 -28.88 6.48
C ILE A 370 0.97 -30.11 5.60
N ARG A 371 0.91 -29.96 4.26
CA ARG A 371 1.25 -31.03 3.33
C ARG A 371 2.69 -31.50 3.52
N HIS A 372 3.63 -30.58 3.67
CA HIS A 372 5.03 -30.92 3.88
C HIS A 372 5.29 -31.57 5.25
N ALA A 373 4.79 -30.96 6.33
CA ALA A 373 5.07 -31.39 7.71
C ALA A 373 4.27 -32.61 8.16
N LEU A 374 3.00 -32.71 7.73
CA LEU A 374 2.06 -33.75 8.14
C LEU A 374 1.69 -34.70 7.01
N GLY A 375 2.11 -34.51 5.76
CA GLY A 375 1.74 -35.41 4.66
C GLY A 375 0.24 -35.54 4.44
N CYS A 376 -0.52 -34.48 4.72
CA CYS A 376 -1.96 -34.40 4.53
C CYS A 376 -2.39 -32.98 4.16
N GLU A 377 -3.65 -32.80 3.82
CA GLU A 377 -4.20 -31.48 3.47
C GLU A 377 -5.46 -31.18 4.27
N PRO A 378 -5.71 -29.90 4.60
CA PRO A 378 -6.99 -29.46 5.10
C PRO A 378 -8.11 -29.78 4.10
N THR A 379 -9.18 -30.37 4.61
CA THR A 379 -10.43 -30.64 3.87
C THR A 379 -11.57 -29.81 4.46
N ASN A 380 -12.61 -29.52 3.68
CA ASN A 380 -13.74 -28.69 4.11
C ASN A 380 -13.30 -27.32 4.65
N VAL A 381 -12.36 -26.67 3.95
CA VAL A 381 -12.03 -25.26 4.15
C VAL A 381 -13.16 -24.46 3.51
N VAL A 382 -14.07 -23.94 4.32
CA VAL A 382 -15.30 -23.30 3.84
C VAL A 382 -15.08 -21.85 3.43
N ARG A 383 -14.07 -21.18 4.00
CA ARG A 383 -13.70 -19.79 3.68
C ARG A 383 -12.21 -19.53 3.90
N ASP A 384 -11.69 -18.64 3.07
CA ASP A 384 -10.42 -17.95 3.29
C ASP A 384 -10.73 -16.47 3.47
N THR A 385 -10.47 -15.90 4.66
CA THR A 385 -10.85 -14.51 4.99
C THR A 385 -10.20 -13.48 4.06
N MET A 386 -9.01 -13.77 3.51
CA MET A 386 -8.36 -12.92 2.52
C MET A 386 -9.16 -12.88 1.21
N LEU A 387 -9.61 -14.05 0.74
CA LEU A 387 -10.35 -14.19 -0.51
C LEU A 387 -11.81 -13.74 -0.36
N THR A 388 -12.41 -13.93 0.80
CA THR A 388 -13.72 -13.37 1.14
C THR A 388 -13.68 -11.85 1.16
N HIS A 389 -12.65 -11.24 1.76
CA HIS A 389 -12.50 -9.79 1.70
C HIS A 389 -12.20 -9.29 0.27
N LEU A 390 -11.45 -10.04 -0.54
CA LEU A 390 -11.16 -9.68 -1.94
C LEU A 390 -12.41 -9.50 -2.80
N VAL A 391 -13.48 -10.28 -2.56
CA VAL A 391 -14.73 -10.12 -3.33
C VAL A 391 -15.56 -8.93 -2.86
N ILE A 392 -15.31 -8.42 -1.65
CA ILE A 392 -15.96 -7.22 -1.08
C ILE A 392 -15.20 -5.97 -1.52
N ASP A 393 -13.87 -6.03 -1.53
CA ASP A 393 -12.97 -4.94 -1.90
C ASP A 393 -11.82 -5.47 -2.74
N GLU A 394 -11.68 -5.03 -4.00
CA GLU A 394 -10.64 -5.47 -4.93
C GLU A 394 -9.32 -4.68 -4.84
N ARG A 395 -9.22 -3.70 -3.93
CA ARG A 395 -8.04 -2.83 -3.84
C ARG A 395 -6.84 -3.57 -3.29
N ARG A 396 -5.72 -3.47 -4.01
CA ARG A 396 -4.47 -4.12 -3.61
C ARG A 396 -3.99 -3.67 -2.22
N GLY A 397 -3.53 -4.63 -1.44
CA GLY A 397 -2.85 -4.40 -0.16
C GLY A 397 -3.78 -4.16 1.03
N THR A 398 -5.09 -4.40 0.89
CA THR A 398 -6.07 -4.22 1.98
C THR A 398 -6.50 -5.53 2.65
N HIS A 399 -6.27 -6.69 2.01
CA HIS A 399 -6.82 -7.98 2.48
C HIS A 399 -5.94 -8.74 3.48
N GLY A 400 -4.85 -8.14 3.98
CA GLY A 400 -3.97 -8.80 4.97
C GLY A 400 -4.58 -8.80 6.37
N LEU A 401 -4.36 -9.87 7.14
CA LEU A 401 -4.98 -10.05 8.47
C LEU A 401 -4.73 -8.88 9.41
N LYS A 402 -3.50 -8.33 9.43
CA LYS A 402 -3.17 -7.15 10.25
C LYS A 402 -4.09 -5.97 9.96
N THR A 403 -4.36 -5.72 8.68
CA THR A 403 -5.28 -4.67 8.25
C THR A 403 -6.71 -4.99 8.66
N LEU A 404 -7.16 -6.22 8.40
CA LEU A 404 -8.52 -6.67 8.76
C LEU A 404 -8.75 -6.71 10.27
N ALA A 405 -7.70 -6.92 11.07
CA ALA A 405 -7.79 -6.93 12.53
C ALA A 405 -8.26 -5.58 13.09
N PHE A 406 -7.74 -4.48 12.55
CA PHE A 406 -8.19 -3.12 12.91
C PHE A 406 -9.66 -2.87 12.57
N VAL A 407 -10.18 -3.58 11.56
CA VAL A 407 -11.48 -3.33 10.95
C VAL A 407 -12.58 -4.17 11.59
N TYR A 408 -12.31 -5.48 11.79
CA TYR A 408 -13.33 -6.47 12.12
C TYR A 408 -13.14 -7.17 13.48
N SER A 409 -11.98 -7.04 14.12
CA SER A 409 -11.66 -7.90 15.28
C SER A 409 -11.56 -7.20 16.64
N GLY A 410 -11.37 -5.88 16.66
CA GLY A 410 -11.01 -5.14 17.89
C GLY A 410 -9.57 -5.37 18.37
N MET A 411 -8.80 -6.22 17.68
CA MET A 411 -7.43 -6.62 18.01
C MET A 411 -6.37 -5.91 17.15
N GLY A 412 -6.67 -4.74 16.57
CA GLY A 412 -5.71 -4.03 15.73
C GLY A 412 -4.37 -3.75 16.43
N GLY A 413 -3.26 -4.20 15.83
CA GLY A 413 -1.90 -4.03 16.39
C GLY A 413 -1.51 -5.07 17.44
N TYR A 414 -2.22 -6.19 17.54
CA TYR A 414 -1.89 -7.32 18.41
C TYR A 414 -0.51 -7.94 18.11
N GLU A 415 -0.04 -7.83 16.87
CA GLU A 415 1.25 -8.34 16.38
C GLU A 415 2.47 -7.54 16.88
N ARG A 416 2.25 -6.35 17.47
CA ARG A 416 3.33 -5.41 17.84
C ARG A 416 4.43 -6.02 18.73
N PRO A 417 4.14 -6.91 19.71
CA PRO A 417 5.20 -7.56 20.49
C PRO A 417 6.15 -8.37 19.61
N LEU A 418 5.63 -9.18 18.69
CA LEU A 418 6.41 -9.95 17.72
C LEU A 418 7.20 -9.03 16.79
N GLU A 419 6.55 -8.01 16.21
CA GLU A 419 7.23 -7.07 15.30
C GLU A 419 8.38 -6.32 15.98
N LYS A 420 8.20 -5.89 17.24
CA LYS A 420 9.26 -5.23 18.01
C LYS A 420 10.44 -6.16 18.23
N TYR A 421 10.17 -7.43 18.54
CA TYR A 421 11.22 -8.43 18.68
C TYR A 421 12.01 -8.59 17.37
N CYS A 422 11.32 -8.83 16.25
CA CYS A 422 11.94 -9.01 14.93
C CYS A 422 12.66 -7.74 14.41
N GLN A 423 12.30 -6.55 14.89
CA GLN A 423 13.03 -5.31 14.55
C GLN A 423 14.40 -5.23 15.23
N VAL A 424 14.51 -5.76 16.45
CA VAL A 424 15.75 -5.77 17.23
C VAL A 424 16.62 -6.99 16.86
N HIS A 425 15.98 -8.14 16.65
CA HIS A 425 16.61 -9.43 16.38
C HIS A 425 16.50 -9.77 14.89
N LYS A 426 17.56 -9.50 14.13
CA LYS A 426 17.57 -9.69 12.67
C LYS A 426 17.45 -11.16 12.27
N GLU A 427 18.03 -12.03 13.09
CA GLU A 427 17.93 -13.50 13.01
C GLU A 427 16.49 -14.01 13.11
N ALA A 428 15.58 -13.23 13.71
CA ALA A 428 14.16 -13.54 13.82
C ALA A 428 13.30 -12.92 12.72
N ASN A 429 13.89 -12.19 11.78
CA ASN A 429 13.16 -11.34 10.84
C ASN A 429 13.32 -11.81 9.39
N PHE A 430 12.24 -12.31 8.79
CA PHE A 430 12.22 -12.74 7.40
C PHE A 430 12.68 -11.65 6.41
N ASP A 431 12.34 -10.37 6.62
CA ASP A 431 12.79 -9.24 5.77
C ASP A 431 14.31 -9.00 5.85
N LYS A 432 14.98 -9.64 6.82
CA LYS A 432 16.43 -9.60 7.02
C LYS A 432 17.09 -10.96 6.78
N GLY A 433 16.37 -11.92 6.20
CA GLY A 433 16.83 -13.29 5.97
C GLY A 433 16.87 -14.15 7.23
N GLY A 434 16.17 -13.74 8.29
CA GLY A 434 15.97 -14.49 9.52
C GLY A 434 14.79 -15.46 9.45
N SER A 435 14.45 -16.05 10.59
CA SER A 435 13.43 -17.10 10.74
C SER A 435 12.69 -16.97 12.07
N TYR A 436 11.38 -17.21 12.07
CA TYR A 436 10.60 -17.27 13.31
C TYR A 436 11.00 -18.40 14.25
N ALA A 437 11.80 -19.38 13.78
CA ALA A 437 12.41 -20.38 14.66
C ALA A 437 13.34 -19.76 15.72
N ASN A 438 13.75 -18.50 15.55
CA ASN A 438 14.59 -17.74 16.50
C ASN A 438 13.77 -16.77 17.38
N VAL A 439 12.43 -16.85 17.34
CA VAL A 439 11.54 -16.06 18.19
C VAL A 439 11.22 -16.87 19.45
N PRO A 440 11.39 -16.31 20.67
CA PRO A 440 11.01 -17.01 21.89
C PRO A 440 9.55 -17.46 21.84
N GLY A 441 9.28 -18.72 22.20
CA GLY A 441 7.96 -19.35 22.14
C GLY A 441 6.91 -18.58 22.94
N LYS A 442 7.28 -17.93 24.04
CA LYS A 442 6.36 -17.06 24.79
C LYS A 442 5.78 -15.90 23.97
N ILE A 443 6.50 -15.42 22.95
CA ILE A 443 6.06 -14.36 22.05
C ILE A 443 5.34 -14.98 20.84
N LEU A 444 5.96 -15.99 20.23
CA LEU A 444 5.45 -16.63 19.01
C LEU A 444 4.12 -17.36 19.25
N PHE A 445 4.01 -18.13 20.34
CA PHE A 445 2.82 -18.94 20.61
C PHE A 445 1.62 -18.09 21.06
N GLU A 446 1.87 -16.99 21.77
CA GLU A 446 0.83 -16.02 22.11
C GLU A 446 0.33 -15.29 20.85
N TYR A 447 1.24 -14.88 19.97
CA TYR A 447 0.90 -14.32 18.66
C TYR A 447 0.04 -15.29 17.83
N ALA A 448 0.48 -16.54 17.68
CA ALA A 448 -0.23 -17.55 16.90
C ALA A 448 -1.66 -17.79 17.41
N ALA A 449 -1.85 -17.85 18.74
CA ALA A 449 -3.18 -18.00 19.34
C ALA A 449 -4.09 -16.80 19.02
N MET A 450 -3.52 -15.59 19.01
CA MET A 450 -4.22 -14.38 18.61
C MET A 450 -4.55 -14.38 17.11
N ASP A 451 -3.64 -14.78 16.20
CA ASP A 451 -3.90 -14.85 14.75
C ASP A 451 -5.15 -15.71 14.46
N ALA A 452 -5.29 -16.86 15.13
CA ALA A 452 -6.44 -17.73 14.96
C ALA A 452 -7.77 -17.11 15.44
N ASP A 453 -7.79 -16.46 16.61
CA ASP A 453 -8.97 -15.72 17.11
C ASP A 453 -9.29 -14.51 16.22
N VAL A 454 -8.28 -13.73 15.84
CA VAL A 454 -8.44 -12.59 14.93
C VAL A 454 -9.06 -13.05 13.61
N THR A 455 -8.60 -14.16 13.04
CA THR A 455 -9.20 -14.77 11.86
C THR A 455 -10.66 -15.15 12.09
N TYR A 456 -11.00 -15.67 13.27
CA TYR A 456 -12.38 -16.05 13.60
C TYR A 456 -13.31 -14.83 13.62
N ARG A 457 -12.87 -13.75 14.27
CA ARG A 457 -13.60 -12.48 14.37
C ARG A 457 -13.70 -11.77 13.03
N VAL A 458 -12.62 -11.79 12.24
CA VAL A 458 -12.62 -11.25 10.87
C VAL A 458 -13.63 -12.00 10.02
N ASP A 459 -13.66 -13.34 10.08
CA ASP A 459 -14.67 -14.13 9.36
C ASP A 459 -16.10 -13.75 9.77
N ASP A 460 -16.38 -13.61 11.07
CA ASP A 460 -17.71 -13.15 11.53
C ASP A 460 -18.05 -11.75 10.99
N GLY A 461 -17.12 -10.79 11.08
CA GLY A 461 -17.32 -9.43 10.59
C GLY A 461 -17.54 -9.34 9.08
N LEU A 462 -16.81 -10.14 8.29
CA LEU A 462 -17.00 -10.20 6.83
C LEU A 462 -18.37 -10.76 6.43
N LEU A 463 -18.93 -11.68 7.24
CA LEU A 463 -20.27 -12.23 7.00
C LEU A 463 -21.39 -11.23 7.32
N GLU A 464 -21.09 -10.14 8.03
CA GLU A 464 -22.02 -9.06 8.33
C GLU A 464 -21.94 -7.89 7.33
N GLU A 465 -20.90 -7.85 6.47
CA GLU A 465 -20.75 -6.80 5.47
C GLU A 465 -21.92 -6.78 4.48
N GLN A 466 -22.52 -5.61 4.30
CA GLN A 466 -23.75 -5.47 3.55
C GLN A 466 -23.57 -5.87 2.08
N GLU A 467 -22.47 -5.47 1.45
CA GLU A 467 -22.11 -5.88 0.09
C GLU A 467 -22.08 -7.40 -0.05
N TYR A 468 -21.51 -8.11 0.93
CA TYR A 468 -21.43 -9.57 0.93
C TYR A 468 -22.81 -10.21 1.13
N VAL A 469 -23.58 -9.74 2.12
CA VAL A 469 -24.90 -10.28 2.47
C VAL A 469 -25.92 -10.08 1.34
N GLU A 470 -25.90 -8.94 0.66
CA GLU A 470 -26.90 -8.60 -0.37
C GLU A 470 -26.65 -9.27 -1.72
N HIS A 471 -25.45 -9.82 -1.97
CA HIS A 471 -25.06 -10.33 -3.29
C HIS A 471 -24.66 -11.81 -3.27
N GLU A 472 -25.60 -12.68 -3.60
CA GLU A 472 -25.37 -14.14 -3.74
C GLU A 472 -24.19 -14.48 -4.67
N ARG A 473 -23.97 -13.69 -5.73
CA ARG A 473 -22.84 -13.89 -6.65
C ARG A 473 -21.48 -13.69 -5.97
N LEU A 474 -21.37 -12.72 -5.05
CA LEU A 474 -20.12 -12.50 -4.30
C LEU A 474 -19.89 -13.64 -3.31
N GLN A 475 -20.96 -14.09 -2.64
CA GLN A 475 -20.90 -15.25 -1.73
C GLN A 475 -20.38 -16.48 -2.47
N ARG A 476 -20.95 -16.80 -3.64
CA ARG A 476 -20.50 -17.93 -4.46
C ARG A 476 -19.07 -17.79 -4.95
N LEU A 477 -18.62 -16.58 -5.30
CA LEU A 477 -17.20 -16.35 -5.64
C LEU A 477 -16.29 -16.65 -4.45
N ALA A 478 -16.67 -16.23 -3.24
CA ALA A 478 -15.89 -16.41 -2.02
C ALA A 478 -15.90 -17.85 -1.46
N THR A 479 -16.96 -18.62 -1.69
CA THR A 479 -17.13 -19.96 -1.09
C THR A 479 -16.96 -21.11 -2.09
N GLU A 480 -17.19 -20.89 -3.39
CA GLU A 480 -17.07 -21.94 -4.42
C GLU A 480 -15.83 -21.73 -5.30
N PHE A 481 -15.70 -20.55 -5.91
CA PHE A 481 -14.74 -20.34 -7.00
C PHE A 481 -13.33 -20.04 -6.50
N LEU A 482 -13.16 -19.01 -5.65
CA LEU A 482 -11.85 -18.57 -5.19
C LEU A 482 -11.16 -19.60 -4.28
N PRO A 483 -11.85 -20.30 -3.36
CA PRO A 483 -11.23 -21.39 -2.61
C PRO A 483 -10.73 -22.49 -3.55
N MET A 484 -11.56 -22.99 -4.47
CA MET A 484 -11.15 -23.99 -5.46
C MET A 484 -9.94 -23.54 -6.28
N LEU A 485 -9.94 -22.28 -6.74
CA LEU A 485 -8.78 -21.69 -7.42
C LEU A 485 -7.55 -21.71 -6.51
N SER A 486 -7.69 -21.31 -5.25
CA SER A 486 -6.60 -21.30 -4.27
C SER A 486 -5.99 -22.70 -4.07
N GLU A 487 -6.83 -23.74 -3.99
CA GLU A 487 -6.38 -25.13 -3.88
C GLU A 487 -5.58 -25.58 -5.10
N VAL A 488 -6.10 -25.32 -6.30
CA VAL A 488 -5.40 -25.63 -7.56
C VAL A 488 -4.09 -24.87 -7.66
N LEU A 489 -4.05 -23.61 -7.23
CA LEU A 489 -2.81 -22.85 -7.18
C LEU A 489 -1.83 -23.45 -6.18
N ALA A 490 -2.28 -23.84 -4.98
CA ALA A 490 -1.44 -24.52 -3.99
C ALA A 490 -0.76 -25.76 -4.60
N ASP A 491 -1.51 -26.53 -5.39
CA ASP A 491 -1.01 -27.71 -6.11
C ASP A 491 0.01 -27.39 -7.18
N LEU A 492 -0.28 -26.40 -8.02
CA LEU A 492 0.63 -25.95 -9.07
C LEU A 492 1.96 -25.49 -8.48
N GLU A 493 1.90 -24.73 -7.39
CA GLU A 493 3.06 -24.25 -6.66
C GLU A 493 3.83 -25.39 -6.00
N TYR A 494 3.13 -26.33 -5.35
CA TYR A 494 3.75 -27.48 -4.68
C TYR A 494 4.42 -28.43 -5.65
N VAL A 495 3.81 -28.65 -6.82
CA VAL A 495 4.39 -29.46 -7.89
C VAL A 495 5.61 -28.78 -8.50
N GLY A 496 5.59 -27.46 -8.64
CA GLY A 496 6.66 -26.67 -9.25
C GLY A 496 6.84 -26.95 -10.75
N VAL A 497 7.83 -26.28 -11.34
CA VAL A 497 8.22 -26.47 -12.75
C VAL A 497 9.66 -26.92 -12.85
N GLN A 498 9.94 -27.93 -13.68
CA GLN A 498 11.30 -28.43 -13.89
C GLN A 498 12.11 -27.44 -14.73
N VAL A 499 13.32 -27.14 -14.26
CA VAL A 499 14.25 -26.20 -14.88
C VAL A 499 15.55 -26.91 -15.25
N ASP A 500 16.06 -26.63 -16.44
CA ASP A 500 17.39 -27.08 -16.87
C ASP A 500 18.47 -26.23 -16.19
N LYS A 501 19.10 -26.81 -15.16
CA LYS A 501 20.13 -26.14 -14.36
C LYS A 501 21.32 -25.68 -15.20
N GLU A 502 21.69 -26.43 -16.24
CA GLU A 502 22.86 -26.13 -17.07
C GLU A 502 22.56 -24.98 -18.04
N VAL A 503 21.33 -24.92 -18.59
CA VAL A 503 20.89 -23.77 -19.37
C VAL A 503 20.83 -22.51 -18.52
N VAL A 504 20.33 -22.59 -17.27
CA VAL A 504 20.32 -21.42 -16.37
C VAL A 504 21.74 -20.93 -16.08
N LYS A 505 22.69 -21.82 -15.74
CA LYS A 505 24.10 -21.45 -15.53
C LYS A 505 24.74 -20.84 -16.78
N LYS A 506 24.40 -21.36 -17.96
CA LYS A 506 24.87 -20.79 -19.22
C LYS A 506 24.35 -19.36 -19.41
N LEU A 507 23.06 -19.11 -19.14
CA LEU A 507 22.47 -17.77 -19.22
C LEU A 507 23.05 -16.82 -18.17
N ASP A 508 23.33 -17.31 -16.97
CA ASP A 508 24.02 -16.58 -15.90
C ASP A 508 25.37 -16.06 -16.38
N HIS A 509 26.23 -16.96 -16.89
CA HIS A 509 27.53 -16.59 -17.45
C HIS A 509 27.42 -15.68 -18.68
N GLU A 510 26.49 -15.97 -19.60
CA GLU A 510 26.32 -15.19 -20.83
C GLU A 510 25.88 -13.75 -20.52
N TYR A 511 24.84 -13.58 -19.71
CA TYR A 511 24.26 -12.27 -19.43
C TYR A 511 25.20 -11.43 -18.56
N THR A 512 25.85 -12.03 -17.56
CA THR A 512 26.88 -11.33 -16.76
C THR A 512 28.07 -10.90 -17.62
N ALA A 513 28.53 -11.74 -18.55
CA ALA A 513 29.60 -11.39 -19.48
C ALA A 513 29.19 -10.25 -20.43
N LYS A 514 27.97 -10.28 -20.99
CA LYS A 514 27.43 -9.20 -21.83
C LYS A 514 27.33 -7.88 -21.06
N MET A 515 26.81 -7.91 -19.84
CA MET A 515 26.75 -6.73 -18.97
C MET A 515 28.15 -6.17 -18.69
N ALA A 516 29.12 -7.03 -18.38
CA ALA A 516 30.50 -6.63 -18.14
C ALA A 516 31.14 -6.01 -19.39
N ASP A 517 30.88 -6.56 -20.58
CA ASP A 517 31.38 -6.01 -21.83
C ASP A 517 30.79 -4.63 -22.13
N TYR A 518 29.46 -4.45 -22.06
CA TYR A 518 28.85 -3.13 -22.23
C TYR A 518 29.32 -2.13 -21.17
N ALA A 519 29.47 -2.55 -19.91
CA ALA A 519 30.04 -1.69 -18.87
C ALA A 519 31.48 -1.27 -19.21
N LYS A 520 32.30 -2.19 -19.74
CA LYS A 520 33.66 -1.90 -20.22
C LYS A 520 33.65 -0.91 -21.39
N GLN A 521 32.75 -1.07 -22.36
CA GLN A 521 32.59 -0.13 -23.46
C GLN A 521 32.20 1.27 -22.96
N ILE A 522 31.21 1.36 -22.07
CA ILE A 522 30.76 2.62 -21.44
C ILE A 522 31.91 3.30 -20.70
N THR A 523 32.68 2.56 -19.90
CA THR A 523 33.81 3.13 -19.13
C THR A 523 34.97 3.63 -20.00
N LYS A 524 35.04 3.23 -21.28
CA LYS A 524 36.03 3.73 -22.23
C LYS A 524 35.65 5.10 -22.82
N LEU A 525 34.38 5.50 -22.75
CA LEU A 525 33.91 6.76 -23.31
C LEU A 525 34.61 7.96 -22.61
N PRO A 526 35.10 8.96 -23.37
CA PRO A 526 35.86 10.08 -22.81
C PRO A 526 35.12 10.81 -21.67
N ALA A 527 33.84 11.12 -21.87
CA ALA A 527 33.00 11.78 -20.87
C ALA A 527 32.86 10.98 -19.57
N VAL A 528 32.74 9.64 -19.67
CA VAL A 528 32.67 8.74 -18.50
C VAL A 528 34.02 8.70 -17.78
N ARG A 529 35.14 8.61 -18.52
CA ARG A 529 36.49 8.65 -17.93
C ARG A 529 36.75 9.95 -17.19
N GLN A 530 36.35 11.08 -17.78
CA GLN A 530 36.48 12.39 -17.16
C GLN A 530 35.64 12.48 -15.89
N PHE A 531 34.41 11.97 -15.91
CA PHE A 531 33.56 11.89 -14.72
C PHE A 531 34.22 11.07 -13.60
N VAL A 532 34.72 9.87 -13.91
CA VAL A 532 35.40 9.01 -12.93
C VAL A 532 36.64 9.69 -12.35
N ALA A 533 37.49 10.27 -13.20
CA ALA A 533 38.68 11.00 -12.77
C ALA A 533 38.34 12.17 -11.83
N ASN A 534 37.28 12.93 -12.14
CA ASN A 534 36.82 14.03 -11.29
C ASN A 534 36.27 13.54 -9.94
N GLN A 535 35.58 12.39 -9.90
CA GLN A 535 35.12 11.81 -8.63
C GLN A 535 36.30 11.33 -7.77
N ILE A 536 37.32 10.70 -8.37
CA ILE A 536 38.53 10.26 -7.67
C ILE A 536 39.29 11.48 -7.10
N LYS A 537 39.46 12.54 -7.90
CA LYS A 537 40.07 13.81 -7.44
C LYS A 537 39.29 14.43 -6.27
N ALA A 538 37.96 14.28 -6.26
CA ALA A 538 37.10 14.72 -5.16
C ALA A 538 37.11 13.77 -3.94
N GLY A 539 38.04 12.81 -3.87
CA GLY A 539 38.21 11.90 -2.73
C GLY A 539 37.17 10.78 -2.66
N LYS A 540 36.41 10.51 -3.73
CA LYS A 540 35.44 9.39 -3.75
C LYS A 540 36.19 8.07 -3.86
N ALA A 541 35.86 7.12 -2.98
CA ALA A 541 36.34 5.74 -3.01
C ALA A 541 35.31 4.79 -3.65
N GLY A 542 35.75 3.57 -3.96
CA GLY A 542 34.92 2.46 -4.39
C GLY A 542 34.01 1.92 -3.28
N LYS A 543 33.21 0.89 -3.60
CA LYS A 543 32.23 0.32 -2.66
C LYS A 543 32.92 -0.45 -1.52
N LYS A 544 34.04 -1.12 -1.78
CA LYS A 544 34.82 -1.81 -0.74
C LYS A 544 36.02 -0.97 -0.30
N LYS A 545 36.43 -1.15 0.95
CA LYS A 545 37.59 -0.48 1.54
C LYS A 545 38.84 -0.81 0.71
N GLY A 546 39.48 0.21 0.14
CA GLY A 546 40.66 0.08 -0.72
C GLY A 546 40.39 0.08 -2.24
N GLU A 547 39.12 0.01 -2.67
CA GLU A 547 38.78 0.10 -4.10
C GLU A 547 38.78 1.55 -4.61
N LYS A 548 39.20 1.75 -5.86
CA LYS A 548 39.04 3.03 -6.56
C LYS A 548 37.58 3.22 -6.98
N PHE A 549 37.14 4.48 -7.06
CA PHE A 549 35.80 4.80 -7.57
C PHE A 549 35.65 4.39 -9.04
N THR A 550 34.53 3.75 -9.37
CA THR A 550 34.18 3.31 -10.73
C THR A 550 32.80 3.82 -11.13
N PHE A 551 32.57 3.92 -12.44
CA PHE A 551 31.24 4.22 -12.98
C PHE A 551 30.35 2.96 -12.92
N ASN A 552 29.13 3.11 -12.39
CA ASN A 552 28.12 2.07 -12.36
C ASN A 552 27.00 2.41 -13.37
N PRO A 553 26.90 1.70 -14.51
CA PRO A 553 25.86 1.92 -15.52
C PRO A 553 24.42 1.77 -15.00
N GLY A 554 24.19 0.91 -14.02
CA GLY A 554 22.88 0.75 -13.36
C GLY A 554 22.50 1.91 -12.43
N SER A 555 23.42 2.84 -12.15
CA SER A 555 23.13 3.99 -11.28
C SER A 555 22.52 5.15 -12.05
N HIS A 556 21.20 5.31 -11.98
CA HIS A 556 20.49 6.49 -12.55
C HIS A 556 21.10 7.82 -12.08
N VAL A 557 21.65 7.89 -10.87
CA VAL A 557 22.28 9.11 -10.35
C VAL A 557 23.60 9.41 -11.06
N GLN A 558 24.45 8.40 -11.27
CA GLN A 558 25.71 8.60 -12.00
C GLN A 558 25.46 8.85 -13.48
N LEU A 559 24.54 8.09 -14.08
CA LEU A 559 24.16 8.24 -15.47
C LEU A 559 23.68 9.66 -15.79
N ARG A 560 22.78 10.23 -14.98
CA ARG A 560 22.32 11.62 -15.15
C ARG A 560 23.46 12.63 -15.10
N LYS A 561 24.42 12.45 -14.17
CA LYS A 561 25.57 13.34 -14.08
C LYS A 561 26.42 13.30 -15.36
N VAL A 562 26.63 12.12 -15.94
CA VAL A 562 27.39 11.97 -17.18
C VAL A 562 26.62 12.55 -18.37
N MET A 563 25.36 12.16 -18.56
CA MET A 563 24.51 12.60 -19.68
C MET A 563 24.37 14.13 -19.74
N PHE A 564 24.03 14.76 -18.60
CA PHE A 564 23.72 16.19 -18.59
C PHE A 564 24.92 17.07 -18.23
N GLY A 565 25.89 16.54 -17.48
CA GLY A 565 27.04 17.31 -17.00
C GLY A 565 28.33 17.14 -17.81
N TYR A 566 28.45 16.09 -18.63
CA TYR A 566 29.66 15.83 -19.43
C TYR A 566 29.35 15.74 -20.92
N TYR A 567 28.23 15.10 -21.29
CA TYR A 567 27.73 15.13 -22.67
C TYR A 567 26.91 16.39 -22.99
N ASN A 568 26.51 17.16 -21.99
CA ASN A 568 25.66 18.36 -22.13
C ASN A 568 24.39 18.10 -22.95
N LEU A 569 23.78 16.92 -22.80
CA LEU A 569 22.55 16.58 -23.53
C LEU A 569 21.41 17.52 -23.12
N THR A 570 20.57 17.92 -24.07
CA THR A 570 19.36 18.70 -23.78
C THR A 570 18.33 17.80 -23.12
N PRO A 571 17.80 18.12 -21.92
CA PRO A 571 16.77 17.31 -21.28
C PRO A 571 15.47 17.22 -22.09
N ILE A 572 14.97 16.01 -22.34
CA ILE A 572 13.72 15.76 -23.08
C ILE A 572 12.51 15.69 -22.14
N GLU A 573 12.65 14.98 -21.02
CA GLU A 573 11.58 14.77 -20.02
C GLU A 573 12.16 14.97 -18.61
N MET A 574 11.45 15.70 -17.76
CA MET A 574 11.81 15.88 -16.35
C MET A 574 11.03 14.89 -15.47
N THR A 575 11.75 14.17 -14.61
CA THR A 575 11.15 13.21 -13.65
C THR A 575 10.79 13.85 -12.32
N ASP A 576 11.59 14.81 -11.84
CA ASP A 576 11.38 15.43 -10.54
C ASP A 576 12.18 16.75 -10.43
N LYS A 577 11.78 17.64 -9.52
CA LYS A 577 12.47 18.90 -9.21
C LYS A 577 12.38 19.22 -7.72
N GLY A 578 13.48 19.66 -7.13
CA GLY A 578 13.52 20.01 -5.71
C GLY A 578 14.65 20.97 -5.35
N PHE A 579 14.88 21.12 -4.04
CA PHE A 579 15.95 21.96 -3.50
C PHE A 579 16.69 21.24 -2.37
N GLU A 580 18.01 21.44 -2.30
CA GLU A 580 18.89 21.00 -1.21
C GLU A 580 19.21 22.21 -0.33
N ILE A 581 19.02 22.08 0.99
CA ILE A 581 19.40 23.09 1.98
C ILE A 581 20.82 22.75 2.41
N LEU A 582 21.81 23.48 1.89
CA LEU A 582 23.19 23.39 2.34
C LEU A 582 23.33 24.21 3.61
N VAL A 583 23.53 23.51 4.72
CA VAL A 583 23.86 24.10 6.00
C VAL A 583 25.39 24.11 6.12
N ALA A 584 26.03 25.28 6.13
CA ALA A 584 27.49 25.38 6.29
C ALA A 584 27.92 24.74 7.63
N ARG A 585 28.89 23.82 7.59
CA ARG A 585 29.32 23.01 8.75
C ARG A 585 30.80 23.19 9.06
N HIS A 586 31.11 23.55 10.31
CA HIS A 586 32.38 23.18 10.93
C HIS A 586 32.40 21.65 11.10
N GLN A 587 33.23 20.99 10.28
CA GLN A 587 33.81 19.63 10.34
C GLN A 587 32.92 18.39 10.60
N ARG A 588 33.15 17.39 9.73
CA ARG A 588 32.64 15.99 9.65
C ARG A 588 31.26 15.80 8.99
N THR A 589 31.30 15.22 7.79
CA THR A 589 30.18 15.08 6.85
C THR A 589 29.48 13.73 6.95
N ASN A 590 28.17 13.75 7.24
CA ASN A 590 27.18 12.82 6.69
C ASN A 590 26.24 13.64 5.80
N VAL A 591 26.21 13.33 4.50
CA VAL A 591 25.30 13.95 3.52
C VAL A 591 23.92 13.30 3.67
N ILE A 592 22.93 14.05 4.14
CA ILE A 592 21.55 13.56 4.27
C ILE A 592 20.84 13.76 2.94
N ARG A 593 20.75 12.69 2.12
CA ARG A 593 19.84 12.65 0.98
C ARG A 593 18.49 12.13 1.45
N LYS A 594 17.44 12.94 1.33
CA LYS A 594 16.06 12.44 1.43
C LYS A 594 15.77 11.61 0.18
N LYS A 595 15.89 10.28 0.30
CA LYS A 595 15.00 9.37 -0.45
C LYS A 595 13.71 9.26 0.36
N SER A 596 12.60 9.15 -0.34
CA SER A 596 11.27 8.85 0.20
C SER A 596 11.33 7.81 1.33
N GLY A 597 10.71 8.15 2.46
CA GLY A 597 10.44 7.22 3.56
C GLY A 597 11.57 7.06 4.59
N LYS A 598 11.22 7.35 5.85
CA LYS A 598 11.84 6.89 7.12
C LYS A 598 13.29 7.30 7.42
N SER A 599 13.44 8.35 8.24
CA SER A 599 14.15 8.31 9.54
C SER A 599 14.21 9.72 10.14
N LEU A 600 13.92 9.83 11.44
CA LEU A 600 14.01 11.05 12.21
C LEU A 600 15.40 11.17 12.83
N VAL A 601 16.21 12.08 12.32
CA VAL A 601 17.45 12.50 13.01
C VAL A 601 17.16 13.80 13.74
N LYS A 602 17.44 13.82 15.05
CA LYS A 602 17.37 15.01 15.92
C LYS A 602 18.37 16.07 15.41
N PHE A 603 17.89 17.28 15.14
CA PHE A 603 18.74 18.46 14.89
C PHE A 603 18.91 19.22 16.21
N SER A 604 20.15 19.58 16.57
CA SER A 604 20.45 20.51 17.66
C SER A 604 20.58 21.95 17.11
N GLU A 605 20.29 22.93 17.97
CA GLU A 605 19.87 24.31 17.67
C GLU A 605 20.88 25.29 17.05
N THR A 606 22.10 24.88 16.67
CA THR A 606 23.18 25.87 16.44
C THR A 606 23.49 26.23 14.98
N VAL A 607 22.66 25.92 13.98
CA VAL A 607 23.08 26.04 12.56
C VAL A 607 22.23 26.94 11.64
N ALA A 608 21.47 27.88 12.20
CA ALA A 608 20.56 28.74 11.42
C ALA A 608 21.23 29.84 10.55
N ALA A 609 22.56 30.04 10.61
CA ALA A 609 23.17 31.27 10.08
C ALA A 609 23.75 31.22 8.63
N ALA A 610 23.66 30.12 7.88
CA ALA A 610 24.00 30.12 6.46
C ALA A 610 23.33 28.96 5.73
N ILE A 611 22.09 29.19 5.26
CA ILE A 611 21.35 28.22 4.44
C ILE A 611 21.46 28.65 2.98
N GLU A 612 22.31 27.95 2.22
CA GLU A 612 22.38 28.09 0.77
C GLU A 612 21.39 27.10 0.15
N LYS A 613 20.41 27.60 -0.62
CA LYS A 613 19.43 26.74 -1.31
C LYS A 613 19.95 26.40 -2.69
N LYS A 614 20.27 25.13 -2.91
CA LYS A 614 20.67 24.62 -4.23
C LYS A 614 19.51 23.87 -4.87
N GLU A 615 18.91 24.47 -5.91
CA GLU A 615 17.90 23.77 -6.71
C GLU A 615 18.54 22.60 -7.46
N TRP A 616 17.80 21.50 -7.56
CA TRP A 616 18.18 20.36 -8.38
C TRP A 616 17.00 19.92 -9.24
N GLU A 617 17.33 19.47 -10.44
CA GLU A 617 16.39 18.91 -11.40
C GLU A 617 16.84 17.49 -11.75
N HIS A 618 15.88 16.59 -11.81
CA HIS A 618 16.08 15.18 -12.10
C HIS A 618 15.45 14.88 -13.44
N PHE A 619 16.28 14.61 -14.44
CA PHE A 619 15.83 14.30 -15.80
C PHE A 619 15.62 12.79 -16.01
N SER A 620 14.73 12.46 -16.93
CA SER A 620 14.35 11.10 -17.29
C SER A 620 15.53 10.37 -17.93
N THR A 621 15.63 9.08 -17.63
CA THR A 621 16.53 8.15 -18.31
C THR A 621 15.75 6.91 -18.74
N LYS A 622 14.46 7.03 -19.05
CA LYS A 622 13.64 5.89 -19.52
C LYS A 622 14.09 5.42 -20.90
N ALA A 623 13.69 4.20 -21.30
CA ALA A 623 14.07 3.61 -22.58
C ALA A 623 13.71 4.52 -23.77
N ASP A 624 12.48 5.05 -23.82
CA ASP A 624 12.03 5.92 -24.91
C ASP A 624 12.87 7.20 -25.03
N VAL A 625 13.24 7.80 -23.89
CA VAL A 625 14.10 8.98 -23.84
C VAL A 625 15.52 8.66 -24.33
N LEU A 626 16.04 7.48 -23.98
CA LEU A 626 17.35 7.02 -24.46
C LEU A 626 17.34 6.72 -25.97
N HIS A 627 16.26 6.16 -26.51
CA HIS A 627 16.11 5.97 -27.95
C HIS A 627 16.08 7.30 -28.70
N GLU A 628 15.49 8.34 -28.12
CA GLU A 628 15.52 9.66 -28.73
C GLU A 628 16.94 10.25 -28.75
N TYR A 629 17.73 10.08 -27.69
CA TYR A 629 19.14 10.46 -27.71
C TYR A 629 19.98 9.63 -28.68
N GLU A 630 19.68 8.34 -28.84
CA GLU A 630 20.28 7.47 -29.85
C GLU A 630 20.02 8.02 -31.27
N ARG A 631 18.78 8.42 -31.58
CA ARG A 631 18.44 9.09 -32.86
C ARG A 631 19.17 10.41 -33.08
N GLN A 632 19.47 11.12 -31.99
CA GLN A 632 20.27 12.34 -32.02
C GLN A 632 21.79 12.07 -32.13
N GLY A 633 22.20 10.81 -32.28
CA GLY A 633 23.60 10.41 -32.50
C GLY A 633 24.43 10.27 -31.22
N ASN A 634 23.79 10.17 -30.04
CA ASN A 634 24.51 9.94 -28.80
C ASN A 634 25.08 8.51 -28.72
N ASP A 635 26.36 8.37 -28.41
CA ASP A 635 27.08 7.09 -28.33
C ASP A 635 26.91 6.34 -27.00
N LEU A 636 26.52 7.04 -25.92
CA LEU A 636 26.28 6.46 -24.60
C LEU A 636 24.91 5.77 -24.52
N ALA A 637 23.87 6.39 -25.08
CA ALA A 637 22.49 5.92 -25.03
C ALA A 637 22.29 4.46 -25.52
N PRO A 638 22.76 4.04 -26.70
CA PRO A 638 22.60 2.66 -27.17
C PRO A 638 23.30 1.63 -26.27
N LEU A 639 24.47 1.98 -25.70
CA LEU A 639 25.20 1.10 -24.78
C LEU A 639 24.47 0.92 -23.45
N ILE A 640 23.84 1.98 -22.94
CA ILE A 640 23.04 1.93 -21.71
C ILE A 640 21.75 1.13 -21.92
N LEU A 641 21.09 1.30 -23.07
CA LEU A 641 19.92 0.50 -23.44
C LEU A 641 20.27 -0.99 -23.44
N LYS A 642 21.37 -1.38 -24.09
CA LYS A 642 21.85 -2.77 -24.11
C LYS A 642 22.27 -3.28 -22.73
N TYR A 643 23.01 -2.49 -21.95
CA TYR A 643 23.37 -2.89 -20.58
C TYR A 643 22.11 -3.18 -19.74
N ARG A 644 21.11 -2.30 -19.79
CA ARG A 644 19.86 -2.44 -19.02
C ARG A 644 18.97 -3.57 -19.50
N GLU A 645 18.99 -3.88 -20.80
CA GLU A 645 18.33 -5.05 -21.35
C GLU A 645 18.84 -6.32 -20.64
N TYR A 646 20.16 -6.54 -20.63
CA TYR A 646 20.74 -7.70 -19.94
C TYR A 646 20.62 -7.63 -18.42
N GLU A 647 20.75 -6.44 -17.80
CA GLU A 647 20.52 -6.25 -16.36
C GLU A 647 19.10 -6.66 -15.97
N THR A 648 18.10 -6.32 -16.80
CA THR A 648 16.70 -6.70 -16.60
C THR A 648 16.49 -8.18 -16.81
N LEU A 649 17.02 -8.76 -17.90
CA LEU A 649 16.95 -10.20 -18.17
C LEU A 649 17.58 -11.02 -17.03
N TYR A 650 18.75 -10.59 -16.56
CA TYR A 650 19.43 -11.25 -15.44
C TYR A 650 18.65 -11.10 -14.13
N GLY A 651 18.32 -9.86 -13.73
CA GLY A 651 17.72 -9.57 -12.43
C GLY A 651 16.26 -10.01 -12.30
N THR A 652 15.52 -10.07 -13.42
CA THR A 652 14.09 -10.43 -13.42
C THR A 652 13.89 -11.94 -13.62
N PHE A 653 14.82 -12.62 -14.30
CA PHE A 653 14.64 -14.01 -14.69
C PHE A 653 15.74 -14.93 -14.16
N VAL A 654 17.00 -14.70 -14.51
CA VAL A 654 18.10 -15.65 -14.18
C VAL A 654 18.38 -15.71 -12.67
N ALA A 655 18.61 -14.56 -12.04
CA ALA A 655 18.96 -14.52 -10.61
C ALA A 655 17.84 -15.07 -9.71
N PRO A 656 16.54 -14.72 -9.91
CA PRO A 656 15.46 -15.33 -9.15
C PRO A 656 15.33 -16.84 -9.37
N LEU A 657 15.56 -17.34 -10.58
CA LEU A 657 15.54 -18.79 -10.82
C LEU A 657 16.65 -19.51 -10.05
N LEU A 658 17.87 -18.97 -10.06
CA LEU A 658 18.99 -19.55 -9.29
C LEU A 658 18.73 -19.55 -7.79
N ASP A 659 18.17 -18.46 -7.26
CA ASP A 659 17.84 -18.30 -5.84
C ASP A 659 16.74 -19.26 -5.37
N ARG A 660 15.80 -19.60 -6.27
CA ARG A 660 14.60 -20.41 -5.97
C ARG A 660 14.66 -21.83 -6.53
N LEU A 661 15.83 -22.27 -6.99
CA LEU A 661 16.02 -23.60 -7.55
C LEU A 661 16.22 -24.61 -6.43
N ASP A 662 15.33 -25.59 -6.37
CA ASP A 662 15.41 -26.67 -5.39
C ASP A 662 16.47 -27.72 -5.77
N GLY A 663 16.85 -28.56 -4.80
CA GLY A 663 17.79 -29.66 -4.99
C GLY A 663 17.37 -30.59 -6.15
N ASP A 664 16.07 -30.86 -6.29
CA ASP A 664 15.47 -31.68 -7.36
C ASP A 664 15.39 -30.96 -8.73
N GLY A 665 15.76 -29.67 -8.78
CA GLY A 665 15.76 -28.86 -10.00
C GLY A 665 14.41 -28.29 -10.39
N ARG A 666 13.49 -28.21 -9.44
CA ARG A 666 12.24 -27.50 -9.62
C ARG A 666 12.33 -26.07 -9.10
N VAL A 667 11.44 -25.25 -9.62
CA VAL A 667 11.18 -23.90 -9.11
C VAL A 667 9.70 -23.78 -8.79
N HIS A 668 9.42 -23.19 -7.62
CA HIS A 668 8.09 -23.06 -7.06
C HIS A 668 7.70 -21.58 -7.04
N THR A 669 6.94 -21.16 -8.05
CA THR A 669 6.41 -19.77 -8.12
C THR A 669 5.31 -19.58 -7.09
N SER A 670 5.03 -18.34 -6.70
CA SER A 670 3.87 -17.98 -5.88
C SER A 670 2.85 -17.20 -6.71
N TYR A 671 1.66 -17.76 -6.91
CA TYR A 671 0.51 -17.13 -7.52
C TYR A 671 -0.34 -16.38 -6.50
N LEU A 672 -0.78 -15.18 -6.88
CA LEU A 672 -1.50 -14.25 -6.02
C LEU A 672 -2.87 -13.92 -6.65
N PRO A 673 -3.97 -14.55 -6.19
CA PRO A 673 -5.33 -14.20 -6.63
C PRO A 673 -5.70 -12.74 -6.33
N HIS A 674 -5.21 -12.21 -5.21
CA HIS A 674 -5.42 -10.84 -4.75
C HIS A 674 -4.39 -9.83 -5.29
N GLY A 675 -3.52 -10.26 -6.23
CA GLY A 675 -2.41 -9.43 -6.73
C GLY A 675 -2.82 -8.33 -7.69
N THR A 676 -4.01 -8.43 -8.31
CA THR A 676 -4.51 -7.46 -9.29
C THR A 676 -5.94 -7.02 -9.03
N VAL A 677 -6.27 -5.80 -9.42
CA VAL A 677 -7.63 -5.24 -9.33
C VAL A 677 -8.56 -5.88 -10.37
N THR A 678 -8.02 -6.35 -11.49
CA THR A 678 -8.81 -6.94 -12.58
C THR A 678 -9.22 -8.39 -12.33
N GLY A 679 -8.80 -8.98 -11.20
CA GLY A 679 -8.99 -10.41 -10.90
C GLY A 679 -8.06 -11.34 -11.67
N ARG A 680 -7.13 -10.83 -12.48
CA ARG A 680 -6.06 -11.65 -13.08
C ARG A 680 -5.11 -12.13 -11.98
N LEU A 681 -4.65 -13.37 -12.09
CA LEU A 681 -3.54 -13.86 -11.25
C LEU A 681 -2.31 -12.97 -11.45
N ALA A 682 -1.58 -12.72 -10.38
CA ALA A 682 -0.19 -12.28 -10.45
C ALA A 682 0.74 -13.43 -10.03
N SER A 683 2.01 -13.39 -10.42
CA SER A 683 3.03 -14.31 -9.93
C SER A 683 4.29 -13.59 -9.43
N ARG A 684 4.92 -14.14 -8.39
CA ARG A 684 6.21 -13.69 -7.87
C ARG A 684 7.07 -14.88 -7.43
N ASP A 685 8.34 -14.60 -7.19
CA ASP A 685 9.26 -15.52 -6.52
C ASP A 685 9.41 -16.93 -7.15
N PRO A 686 9.68 -17.06 -8.46
CA PRO A 686 9.88 -16.01 -9.47
C PRO A 686 8.61 -15.63 -10.23
N ASN A 687 8.63 -14.51 -10.94
CA ASN A 687 7.50 -14.06 -11.76
C ASN A 687 7.41 -14.85 -13.08
N ASN A 688 6.68 -15.95 -13.07
CA ASN A 688 6.51 -16.85 -14.22
C ASN A 688 5.53 -16.33 -15.30
N GLN A 689 4.88 -15.19 -15.10
CA GLN A 689 4.03 -14.58 -16.12
C GLN A 689 4.82 -13.75 -17.14
N ASN A 690 5.97 -13.20 -16.75
CA ASN A 690 6.76 -12.28 -17.56
C ASN A 690 8.08 -12.90 -18.03
N ILE A 691 8.02 -14.12 -18.57
CA ILE A 691 9.19 -14.83 -19.07
C ILE A 691 9.56 -14.34 -20.48
N PRO A 692 10.79 -13.82 -20.70
CA PRO A 692 11.25 -13.44 -22.03
C PRO A 692 11.28 -14.65 -22.98
N PRO A 693 10.94 -14.49 -24.27
CA PRO A 693 10.96 -15.61 -25.23
C PRO A 693 12.30 -16.35 -25.30
N SER A 694 13.42 -15.63 -25.20
CA SER A 694 14.78 -16.19 -25.17
C SER A 694 15.06 -17.09 -23.97
N ALA A 695 14.28 -16.92 -22.90
CA ALA A 695 14.44 -17.58 -21.62
C ALA A 695 13.47 -18.76 -21.42
N LYS A 696 12.44 -18.89 -22.27
CA LYS A 696 11.49 -20.03 -22.24
C LYS A 696 12.14 -21.42 -22.34
N PRO A 697 13.23 -21.65 -23.11
CA PRO A 697 13.86 -22.97 -23.21
C PRO A 697 14.44 -23.52 -21.90
N VAL A 698 14.53 -22.70 -20.86
CA VAL A 698 14.96 -23.10 -19.52
C VAL A 698 13.99 -24.10 -18.87
N TYR A 699 12.71 -24.03 -19.23
CA TYR A 699 11.70 -24.93 -18.69
C TYR A 699 11.66 -26.22 -19.51
N ILE A 700 11.82 -27.35 -18.84
CA ILE A 700 11.88 -28.67 -19.45
C ILE A 700 10.79 -29.59 -18.89
N SER A 701 10.52 -30.69 -19.58
CA SER A 701 9.60 -31.71 -19.08
C SER A 701 10.16 -32.32 -17.79
N ARG A 702 9.35 -32.37 -16.73
CA ARG A 702 9.69 -33.09 -15.50
C ARG A 702 9.83 -34.61 -15.67
N PHE A 703 9.37 -35.13 -16.81
CA PHE A 703 9.49 -36.53 -17.19
C PHE A 703 10.65 -36.77 -18.17
N GLY A 704 11.54 -35.78 -18.35
CA GLY A 704 12.63 -35.85 -19.32
C GLY A 704 12.10 -36.15 -20.72
N ASP A 705 12.83 -37.00 -21.46
CA ASP A 705 12.51 -37.41 -22.83
C ASP A 705 11.21 -38.24 -22.94
N GLN A 706 10.66 -38.72 -21.83
CA GLN A 706 9.40 -39.47 -21.79
C GLN A 706 8.17 -38.56 -21.67
N GLY A 707 8.34 -37.24 -21.62
CA GLY A 707 7.22 -36.30 -21.57
C GLY A 707 7.46 -35.03 -22.36
N VAL A 708 6.39 -34.26 -22.52
CA VAL A 708 6.39 -33.00 -23.26
C VAL A 708 5.71 -31.90 -22.43
N ILE A 709 6.03 -30.65 -22.71
CA ILE A 709 5.29 -29.50 -22.19
C ILE A 709 4.16 -29.19 -23.17
N LEU A 710 2.92 -29.18 -22.67
CA LEU A 710 1.75 -28.73 -23.43
C LEU A 710 1.42 -27.29 -23.06
N GLN A 711 1.33 -26.41 -24.06
CA GLN A 711 0.84 -25.04 -23.88
C GLN A 711 -0.58 -24.92 -24.46
N ALA A 712 -1.55 -24.59 -23.63
CA ALA A 712 -2.90 -24.22 -24.04
C ALA A 712 -3.11 -22.72 -23.78
N ASP A 713 -3.52 -21.97 -24.82
CA ASP A 713 -3.75 -20.53 -24.75
C ASP A 713 -5.11 -20.15 -25.32
N TYR A 714 -5.78 -19.19 -24.68
CA TYR A 714 -7.05 -18.68 -25.18
C TYR A 714 -6.82 -17.55 -26.19
N SER A 715 -6.97 -17.88 -27.48
CA SER A 715 -6.76 -16.91 -28.57
C SER A 715 -7.71 -15.71 -28.47
N GLN A 716 -7.15 -14.55 -28.12
CA GLN A 716 -7.85 -13.25 -28.06
C GLN A 716 -9.10 -13.28 -27.16
N ILE A 717 -9.04 -13.94 -26.00
CA ILE A 717 -10.21 -14.11 -25.12
C ILE A 717 -10.92 -12.79 -24.77
N GLU A 718 -10.17 -11.72 -24.52
CA GLU A 718 -10.74 -10.42 -24.15
C GLU A 718 -11.61 -9.83 -25.28
N LEU A 719 -11.12 -9.89 -26.52
CA LEU A 719 -11.87 -9.42 -27.68
C LEU A 719 -13.07 -10.30 -27.99
N ARG A 720 -12.98 -11.62 -27.75
CA ARG A 720 -14.11 -12.55 -27.87
C ARG A 720 -15.18 -12.27 -26.83
N ILE A 721 -14.78 -12.02 -25.57
CA ILE A 721 -15.68 -11.58 -24.51
C ILE A 721 -16.32 -10.25 -24.89
N ALA A 722 -15.55 -9.26 -25.37
CA ALA A 722 -16.09 -7.98 -25.82
C ALA A 722 -17.10 -8.15 -26.97
N ALA A 723 -16.78 -8.98 -27.97
CA ALA A 723 -17.69 -9.28 -29.08
C ALA A 723 -19.03 -9.85 -28.60
N SER A 724 -18.98 -10.77 -27.62
CA SER A 724 -20.18 -11.34 -26.99
C SER A 724 -20.91 -10.33 -26.10
N TRP A 725 -20.19 -9.56 -25.29
CA TRP A 725 -20.74 -8.62 -24.32
C TRP A 725 -21.47 -7.45 -24.99
N PHE A 726 -20.89 -6.92 -26.07
CA PHE A 726 -21.50 -5.88 -26.89
C PHE A 726 -22.40 -6.44 -28.00
N ASN A 727 -22.54 -7.77 -28.09
CA ASN A 727 -23.32 -8.48 -29.12
C ASN A 727 -23.03 -7.97 -30.54
N SER A 728 -21.75 -7.80 -30.90
CA SER A 728 -21.32 -7.23 -32.18
C SER A 728 -21.42 -8.27 -33.30
N PRO A 729 -22.39 -8.15 -34.24
CA PRO A 729 -22.58 -9.17 -35.28
C PRO A 729 -21.35 -9.31 -36.18
N LYS A 730 -20.69 -8.18 -36.51
CA LYS A 730 -19.48 -8.15 -37.33
C LYS A 730 -18.32 -8.91 -36.67
N MET A 731 -18.07 -8.68 -35.38
CA MET A 731 -16.99 -9.37 -34.66
C MET A 731 -17.31 -10.86 -34.46
N ILE A 732 -18.56 -11.18 -34.10
CA ILE A 732 -19.00 -12.57 -33.90
C ILE A 732 -18.89 -13.35 -35.21
N GLU A 733 -19.34 -12.78 -36.33
CA GLU A 733 -19.24 -13.41 -37.65
C GLU A 733 -17.78 -13.57 -38.09
N ALA A 734 -16.93 -12.57 -37.86
CA ALA A 734 -15.50 -12.67 -38.13
C ALA A 734 -14.86 -13.83 -37.36
N TYR A 735 -15.16 -13.98 -36.07
CA TYR A 735 -14.66 -15.11 -35.27
C TYR A 735 -15.24 -16.46 -35.70
N LYS A 736 -16.52 -16.54 -36.09
CA LYS A 736 -17.12 -17.77 -36.64
C LYS A 736 -16.49 -18.21 -37.97
N LYS A 737 -16.05 -17.24 -38.78
CA LYS A 737 -15.35 -17.47 -40.06
C LYS A 737 -13.84 -17.68 -39.89
N GLY A 738 -13.31 -17.66 -38.67
CA GLY A 738 -11.88 -17.82 -38.41
C GLY A 738 -11.01 -16.65 -38.88
N LEU A 739 -11.59 -15.46 -39.05
CA LEU A 739 -10.87 -14.26 -39.50
C LEU A 739 -10.07 -13.64 -38.34
N ASP A 740 -8.88 -13.11 -38.65
CA ASP A 740 -8.10 -12.32 -37.69
C ASP A 740 -8.67 -10.90 -37.59
N LEU A 741 -9.26 -10.58 -36.44
CA LEU A 741 -9.89 -9.29 -36.19
C LEU A 741 -8.90 -8.11 -36.26
N HIS A 742 -7.63 -8.31 -35.89
CA HIS A 742 -6.64 -7.24 -36.00
C HIS A 742 -6.31 -6.92 -37.44
N LEU A 743 -6.21 -7.94 -38.29
CA LEU A 743 -5.96 -7.76 -39.73
C LEU A 743 -7.19 -7.17 -40.42
N GLN A 744 -8.40 -7.58 -40.02
CA GLN A 744 -9.64 -6.99 -40.53
C GLN A 744 -9.75 -5.51 -40.13
N THR A 745 -9.46 -5.19 -38.86
CA THR A 745 -9.51 -3.80 -38.38
C THR A 745 -8.44 -2.94 -39.06
N ALA A 746 -7.23 -3.46 -39.24
CA ALA A 746 -6.17 -2.76 -39.96
C ALA A 746 -6.54 -2.52 -41.43
N ALA A 747 -7.14 -3.52 -42.10
CA ALA A 747 -7.65 -3.36 -43.47
C ALA A 747 -8.76 -2.31 -43.56
N ASP A 748 -9.69 -2.30 -42.59
CA ASP A 748 -10.77 -1.32 -42.53
C ASP A 748 -10.23 0.12 -42.30
N ILE A 749 -9.22 0.29 -41.44
CA ILE A 749 -8.53 1.57 -41.18
C ILE A 749 -7.74 2.02 -42.41
N ASP A 750 -7.06 1.09 -43.09
CA ASP A 750 -6.35 1.33 -44.36
C ASP A 750 -7.31 1.43 -45.56
N HIS A 751 -8.62 1.45 -45.31
CA HIS A 751 -9.70 1.58 -46.30
C HIS A 751 -9.61 0.58 -47.46
N THR A 752 -9.17 -0.65 -47.17
CA THR A 752 -8.96 -1.72 -48.16
C THR A 752 -9.69 -3.01 -47.76
N THR A 753 -9.78 -3.97 -48.68
CA THR A 753 -10.34 -5.29 -48.35
C THR A 753 -9.29 -6.15 -47.65
N LEU A 754 -9.70 -7.07 -46.77
CA LEU A 754 -8.76 -8.01 -46.12
C LEU A 754 -7.91 -8.78 -47.14
N ALA A 755 -8.50 -9.17 -48.28
CA ALA A 755 -7.78 -9.86 -49.35
C ALA A 755 -6.69 -8.99 -50.01
N LEU A 756 -6.89 -7.68 -50.11
CA LEU A 756 -5.89 -6.75 -50.62
C LEU A 756 -4.86 -6.41 -49.53
N PHE A 757 -5.28 -6.22 -48.28
CA PHE A 757 -4.40 -5.97 -47.15
C PHE A 757 -3.42 -7.14 -46.93
N LEU A 758 -3.88 -8.38 -47.08
CA LEU A 758 -3.04 -9.57 -46.96
C LEU A 758 -1.98 -9.69 -48.07
N LYS A 759 -2.13 -8.97 -49.19
CA LYS A 759 -1.12 -8.93 -50.27
C LYS A 759 0.01 -7.93 -50.00
N LEU A 760 -0.12 -7.06 -48.99
CA LEU A 760 0.96 -6.15 -48.60
C LEU A 760 2.16 -6.93 -48.02
N PRO A 761 3.40 -6.43 -48.19
CA PRO A 761 4.59 -6.99 -47.55
C PRO A 761 4.43 -7.12 -46.04
N GLU A 762 5.04 -8.15 -45.44
CA GLU A 762 4.86 -8.43 -44.01
C GLU A 762 5.31 -7.27 -43.11
N SER A 763 6.39 -6.57 -43.48
CA SER A 763 6.86 -5.37 -42.78
C SER A 763 5.82 -4.24 -42.77
N GLU A 764 5.17 -4.00 -43.90
CA GLU A 764 4.16 -2.95 -44.07
C GLU A 764 2.86 -3.30 -43.36
N ARG A 765 2.43 -4.58 -43.40
CA ARG A 765 1.28 -5.04 -42.60
C ARG A 765 1.53 -4.89 -41.11
N LYS A 766 2.78 -5.08 -40.66
CA LYS A 766 3.15 -4.99 -39.25
C LYS A 766 3.15 -3.53 -38.78
N GLU A 767 3.66 -2.62 -39.59
CA GLU A 767 3.62 -1.17 -39.35
C GLU A 767 2.19 -0.61 -39.34
N LYS A 768 1.35 -1.00 -40.31
CA LYS A 768 -0.06 -0.56 -40.38
C LYS A 768 -0.97 -1.22 -39.34
N ARG A 769 -0.51 -2.27 -38.66
CA ARG A 769 -1.24 -2.99 -37.60
C ARG A 769 -0.97 -2.41 -36.21
N THR A 770 0.21 -1.85 -35.98
CA THR A 770 0.60 -1.11 -34.77
C THR A 770 0.05 0.30 -34.79
#